data_AF-A0AAU9ZZX2-F1
#
_entry.id   AF-A0AAU9ZZX2-F1
#
_cell.length_a   1.000
_cell.length_b   1.000
_cell.length_c   1.000
_cell.angle_alpha   90.00
_cell.angle_beta   90.00
_cell.angle_gamma   90.00
#
_symmetry.space_group_name_H-M   'P 1'
#
loop_
_entity.id
_entity.type
_entity.pdbx_description
1 polymer ?
#
loop_
_entity_poly.entity_id
_entity_poly.type
_entity_poly.pdbx_seq_one_letter_code
_entity_poly.pdbx_strand_id
1 'polypeptide(L)'
;MGGCFCIPGERTLPWGPGKEGPSKDPPRSSEDTSSLENKRKCFLPQNMSQDLVLSFCVKSRSRRCVNAPLQEAARRRLWALENEDHDVSALFKELSARLVSIQSQKDQFLITFKTVEEIWKFSTYLNLGYVSTCLEQLLFDHKYWLNCRLVDDTEIQVSVDDNHLENIHLGLLLQEGHFLCRAACSVAQPEEKEGEYLTLCKNELISVLPEGESEWEGVSLVTGQRGLVPVSALEPLSAPFHQWFLKNYPGICGLPRKRDWTGSCQIGRGRCKALMDYEQEEKDELSFVQGENIEILGFVIPGLQWFIGKSASSGEVGFVPTRSIDPDSCSPVSKNSAFFSDEERSSLWAPGSDRKAECWGFLRALAHTDITSVYRLSEFESIQSLQNDPSASQPEGFKDAGSGGTWEERQTLGSRRSSSSVDSSLEEELLSASSDSYHLPEPDDLDDPELFMDLSTSLEEDEVEHFAPILAFLDHEGYSDHFKSLYDFSFSFLTSSFYSFSEEDELVAYLETSRKWAKMSHMTWAHARLCFLLGRLSIRKIKLSQARVYFEEAIRVLDGAFEDLSLVSALYINLAAIYLRQRLRHKGPTLLEKAGALLACLPDHEFSAKNELDVVAYVLRQGIVVGSGPLEARSCFLAIRLLLSLGRHEEVLPFAERLQLLCGHPPASEATATLLSFLYDKKYLPHLTVASVQKRGPQSARGMSVSIWQAYLVLQNATKILGVPSLSWGEVSALACPTLRQALAACEEQTDLSTQRILCLILSKMYLQHRSPEGSVYYLSQAHAVGKLLGEQEAFEASLCLAWAYLLARQSKKALEILEPLLCSLRETECMTQRGVVHNLLGLAFQDEGRISRAAKSYLRALIRAREMGNVRNQAVSIANLGHLTLKSSMQQSARGYLLQAVQLYSELQASMETDMELIQVLLWLGQALVSGHQLVHSRLCYEVALLFGLRHQHLNSEYVPYCIGKKKSIGTCFAHVSFMSLLYVQVSFRSPNPSAISIARCLQTLMHALHIMNTGWLWLSNSGTGRWRGACWSPLGNFIGT
;
A
#
# COMPACT_ATOMS: atom_id res chain seq x y z
N MET A 1 -51.72 32.78 19.06
CA MET A 1 -51.24 32.92 20.45
C MET A 1 -49.72 32.74 20.43
N GLY A 2 -48.96 33.44 21.29
CA GLY A 2 -47.54 33.77 21.06
C GLY A 2 -46.61 32.58 20.77
N GLY A 3 -45.53 32.71 20.00
CA GLY A 3 -44.78 33.93 19.60
C GLY A 3 -43.63 34.18 20.60
N CYS A 4 -42.37 34.37 20.20
CA CYS A 4 -41.83 34.84 18.90
C CYS A 4 -40.56 34.12 18.42
N PHE A 5 -40.28 34.27 17.12
CA PHE A 5 -38.99 34.08 16.46
C PHE A 5 -38.13 35.39 16.54
N CYS A 6 -36.85 35.31 16.11
CA CYS A 6 -36.11 36.26 15.23
C CYS A 6 -34.72 36.78 15.67
N ILE A 7 -33.81 36.67 14.69
CA ILE A 7 -32.44 37.21 14.45
C ILE A 7 -32.59 38.31 13.33
N PRO A 8 -31.69 39.31 13.04
CA PRO A 8 -30.29 39.61 13.43
C PRO A 8 -30.06 41.08 13.93
N GLY A 9 -28.80 41.56 13.98
CA GLY A 9 -28.50 43.02 13.85
C GLY A 9 -27.03 43.47 14.04
N GLU A 10 -26.46 44.18 13.07
CA GLU A 10 -25.06 44.67 13.00
C GLU A 10 -24.71 45.99 13.76
N ARG A 11 -23.39 46.23 13.95
CA ARG A 11 -22.61 47.50 13.87
C ARG A 11 -23.17 48.83 14.44
N THR A 12 -22.38 49.53 15.28
CA THR A 12 -22.00 50.97 15.11
C THR A 12 -21.03 51.52 16.18
N LEU A 13 -20.13 52.43 15.76
CA LEU A 13 -19.52 53.55 16.53
C LEU A 13 -20.28 54.86 16.13
N PRO A 14 -20.10 56.08 16.73
CA PRO A 14 -19.06 56.57 17.65
C PRO A 14 -19.51 57.54 18.81
N TRP A 15 -18.52 57.98 19.61
CA TRP A 15 -18.34 59.29 20.33
C TRP A 15 -19.42 59.97 21.20
N GLY A 16 -19.00 60.36 22.42
CA GLY A 16 -19.61 61.36 23.33
C GLY A 16 -18.63 61.77 24.47
N PRO A 17 -18.70 62.97 25.09
CA PRO A 17 -17.46 63.68 25.47
C PRO A 17 -17.19 63.96 26.97
N GLY A 18 -15.89 64.02 27.31
CA GLY A 18 -15.27 65.12 28.07
C GLY A 18 -15.25 65.12 29.62
N LYS A 19 -14.04 65.01 30.21
CA LYS A 19 -13.46 65.96 31.19
C LYS A 19 -12.00 65.65 31.56
N GLU A 20 -11.20 66.70 31.73
CA GLU A 20 -9.80 66.72 32.23
C GLU A 20 -9.78 66.40 33.75
N GLY A 21 -8.74 65.94 34.45
CA GLY A 21 -7.31 65.56 34.25
C GLY A 21 -6.74 65.25 35.67
N PRO A 22 -5.42 65.22 35.98
CA PRO A 22 -4.22 64.95 35.19
C PRO A 22 -3.34 63.79 35.75
N SER A 23 -2.39 63.32 34.94
CA SER A 23 -1.09 62.68 35.27
C SER A 23 -0.90 61.81 36.55
N LYS A 24 -0.60 60.52 36.35
CA LYS A 24 0.48 59.78 37.05
C LYS A 24 0.71 58.40 36.40
N ASP A 25 1.86 58.20 35.77
CA ASP A 25 2.32 56.87 35.34
C ASP A 25 2.91 56.08 36.52
N PRO A 26 2.65 54.76 36.57
CA PRO A 26 3.63 53.77 37.00
C PRO A 26 3.87 52.69 35.90
N PRO A 27 4.97 51.93 35.97
CA PRO A 27 5.67 51.47 34.76
C PRO A 27 5.23 50.13 34.19
N ARG A 28 5.54 49.93 32.90
CA ARG A 28 5.64 48.61 32.25
C ARG A 28 6.73 47.76 32.92
N SER A 29 6.40 46.51 33.28
CA SER A 29 7.16 45.27 32.91
C SER A 29 6.82 44.08 33.83
N SER A 30 6.06 43.08 33.35
CA SER A 30 6.00 41.74 33.99
C SER A 30 5.27 40.65 33.16
N GLU A 31 5.48 40.54 31.84
CA GLU A 31 4.90 39.43 31.03
C GLU A 31 5.93 38.43 30.47
N ASP A 32 7.23 38.73 30.49
CA ASP A 32 8.28 37.83 29.96
C ASP A 32 8.81 36.77 30.94
N THR A 33 8.31 36.71 32.19
CA THR A 33 8.82 35.78 33.22
C THR A 33 8.11 34.42 33.22
N SER A 34 6.82 34.36 32.89
CA SER A 34 6.04 33.11 32.94
C SER A 34 6.38 32.12 31.82
N SER A 35 6.80 32.60 30.65
CA SER A 35 7.24 31.77 29.54
C SER A 35 8.60 31.11 29.80
N LEU A 36 9.47 31.79 30.57
CA LEU A 36 10.80 31.30 30.92
C LEU A 36 10.77 30.23 32.03
N GLU A 37 9.86 30.33 33.00
CA GLU A 37 9.75 29.35 34.07
C GLU A 37 9.19 28.00 33.62
N ASN A 38 8.32 27.96 32.61
CA ASN A 38 7.89 26.70 32.01
C ASN A 38 9.02 26.01 31.23
N LYS A 39 9.95 26.77 30.61
CA LYS A 39 11.13 26.22 29.93
C LYS A 39 12.23 25.72 30.88
N ARG A 40 12.26 26.15 32.15
CA ARG A 40 13.21 25.65 33.16
C ARG A 40 13.08 24.15 33.49
N LYS A 41 12.10 23.44 32.92
CA LYS A 41 11.81 22.02 33.21
C LYS A 41 12.14 21.03 32.08
N CYS A 42 12.78 21.47 30.99
CA CYS A 42 12.98 20.66 29.77
C CYS A 42 13.75 19.33 29.93
N PHE A 43 14.41 19.06 31.06
CA PHE A 43 15.17 17.81 31.30
C PHE A 43 15.03 17.25 32.73
N LEU A 44 14.08 17.75 33.54
CA LEU A 44 13.86 17.23 34.89
C LEU A 44 12.92 16.02 34.87
N PRO A 45 13.35 14.82 35.33
CA PRO A 45 12.48 13.64 35.36
C PRO A 45 11.36 13.83 36.38
N GLN A 46 10.15 14.11 35.89
CA GLN A 46 8.95 14.02 36.70
C GLN A 46 8.53 12.55 36.79
N ASN A 47 8.22 12.07 38.00
CA ASN A 47 7.68 10.72 38.22
C ASN A 47 6.25 10.62 37.65
N MET A 48 6.16 10.43 36.34
CA MET A 48 4.92 10.24 35.58
C MET A 48 4.79 8.77 35.14
N SER A 49 3.56 8.33 34.87
CA SER A 49 3.32 7.01 34.29
C SER A 49 3.94 6.90 32.90
N GLN A 50 4.55 5.75 32.60
CA GLN A 50 5.04 5.43 31.25
C GLN A 50 3.89 5.16 30.27
N ASP A 51 2.69 4.92 30.80
CA ASP A 51 1.47 4.65 30.05
C ASP A 51 0.87 5.96 29.52
N LEU A 52 0.71 6.06 28.20
CA LEU A 52 0.04 7.14 27.49
C LEU A 52 -1.44 6.79 27.26
N VAL A 53 -2.33 7.75 27.51
CA VAL A 53 -3.77 7.61 27.19
C VAL A 53 -4.02 8.03 25.75
N LEU A 54 -4.51 7.09 24.94
CA LEU A 54 -5.07 7.37 23.62
C LEU A 54 -6.59 7.32 23.70
N SER A 55 -7.24 8.42 23.34
CA SER A 55 -8.70 8.56 23.32
C SER A 55 -9.21 8.72 21.90
N PHE A 56 -10.42 8.23 21.60
CA PHE A 56 -11.01 8.39 20.26
C PHE A 56 -12.48 8.80 20.29
N CYS A 57 -12.90 9.52 19.26
CA CYS A 57 -14.25 10.02 19.08
C CYS A 57 -14.68 9.91 17.61
N VAL A 58 -15.79 9.23 17.36
CA VAL A 58 -16.41 9.10 16.03
C VAL A 58 -17.29 10.33 15.77
N LYS A 59 -16.92 11.13 14.76
CA LYS A 59 -17.66 12.32 14.32
C LYS A 59 -18.22 12.14 12.91
N SER A 60 -19.28 12.90 12.63
CA SER A 60 -19.80 13.10 11.28
C SER A 60 -19.15 14.34 10.66
N ARG A 61 -18.59 14.23 9.45
CA ARG A 61 -17.93 15.30 8.70
C ARG A 61 -18.92 16.38 8.29
N SER A 62 -20.11 15.99 7.84
CA SER A 62 -21.19 16.91 7.44
C SER A 62 -21.81 17.64 8.63
N ARG A 63 -22.03 16.96 9.77
CA ARG A 63 -22.65 17.55 10.97
C ARG A 63 -21.66 18.17 11.95
N ARG A 64 -20.36 17.86 11.80
CA ARG A 64 -19.24 18.28 12.69
C ARG A 64 -19.47 17.97 14.18
N CYS A 65 -20.28 16.94 14.46
CA CYS A 65 -20.66 16.51 15.81
C CYS A 65 -20.38 15.01 16.01
N VAL A 66 -20.39 14.55 17.25
CA VAL A 66 -20.25 13.13 17.59
C VAL A 66 -21.41 12.33 17.00
N ASN A 67 -21.11 11.23 16.33
CA ASN A 67 -22.11 10.33 15.77
C ASN A 67 -22.46 9.25 16.83
N ALA A 68 -23.37 9.58 17.75
CA ALA A 68 -23.74 8.75 18.90
C ALA A 68 -23.97 7.25 18.58
N PRO A 69 -24.78 6.84 17.58
CA PRO A 69 -24.99 5.42 17.29
C PRO A 69 -23.72 4.71 16.78
N LEU A 70 -22.83 5.40 16.06
CA LEU A 70 -21.53 4.83 15.68
C LEU A 70 -20.55 4.77 16.85
N GLN A 71 -20.52 5.79 17.72
CA GLN A 71 -19.73 5.74 18.96
C GLN A 71 -20.14 4.56 19.83
N GLU A 72 -21.45 4.30 19.99
CA GLU A 72 -21.97 3.14 20.71
C GLU A 72 -21.67 1.80 20.01
N ALA A 73 -21.64 1.76 18.68
CA ALA A 73 -21.24 0.56 17.93
C ALA A 73 -19.75 0.27 18.13
N ALA A 74 -18.89 1.29 17.99
CA ALA A 74 -17.46 1.20 18.26
C ALA A 74 -17.18 0.78 19.71
N ARG A 75 -17.89 1.35 20.70
CA ARG A 75 -17.77 0.95 22.12
C ARG A 75 -18.18 -0.50 22.36
N ARG A 76 -19.25 -0.98 21.71
CA ARG A 76 -19.67 -2.40 21.78
C ARG A 76 -18.63 -3.34 21.17
N ARG A 77 -18.00 -2.95 20.05
CA ARG A 77 -16.89 -3.70 19.44
C ARG A 77 -15.66 -3.70 20.36
N LEU A 78 -15.32 -2.56 20.95
CA LEU A 78 -14.21 -2.40 21.88
C LEU A 78 -14.37 -3.25 23.15
N TRP A 79 -15.60 -3.34 23.69
CA TRP A 79 -15.91 -4.20 24.84
C TRP A 79 -15.79 -5.70 24.53
N ALA A 80 -16.08 -6.12 23.28
CA ALA A 80 -15.79 -7.50 22.86
C ALA A 80 -14.27 -7.75 22.82
N LEU A 81 -13.51 -6.83 22.21
CA LEU A 81 -12.06 -6.88 22.07
C LEU A 81 -11.30 -6.77 23.42
N GLU A 82 -11.94 -6.26 24.48
CA GLU A 82 -11.38 -6.25 25.84
C GLU A 82 -11.15 -7.67 26.42
N ASN A 83 -11.84 -8.69 25.87
CA ASN A 83 -11.66 -10.10 26.24
C ASN A 83 -10.75 -10.88 25.26
N GLU A 84 -10.57 -10.38 24.03
CA GLU A 84 -9.82 -11.01 22.94
C GLU A 84 -8.84 -9.98 22.36
N ASP A 85 -7.77 -9.70 23.10
CA ASP A 85 -6.85 -8.58 22.86
C ASP A 85 -5.85 -8.80 21.71
N HIS A 86 -5.86 -9.96 21.07
CA HIS A 86 -4.82 -10.39 20.13
C HIS A 86 -4.78 -9.52 18.88
N ASP A 87 -5.93 -9.24 18.27
CA ASP A 87 -6.06 -8.38 17.08
C ASP A 87 -5.65 -6.94 17.41
N VAL A 88 -6.07 -6.42 18.57
CA VAL A 88 -5.73 -5.07 19.03
C VAL A 88 -4.24 -4.95 19.33
N SER A 89 -3.65 -5.98 19.92
CA SER A 89 -2.22 -6.08 20.18
C SER A 89 -1.41 -6.20 18.88
N ALA A 90 -1.93 -6.88 17.85
CA ALA A 90 -1.31 -6.91 16.53
C ALA A 90 -1.33 -5.52 15.87
N LEU A 91 -2.48 -4.84 15.91
CA LEU A 91 -2.63 -3.48 15.40
C LEU A 91 -1.64 -2.50 16.05
N PHE A 92 -1.57 -2.46 17.38
CA PHE A 92 -0.66 -1.53 18.05
C PHE A 92 0.82 -1.89 17.82
N LYS A 93 1.19 -3.18 17.70
CA LYS A 93 2.54 -3.57 17.27
C LYS A 93 2.88 -3.02 15.90
N GLU A 94 1.94 -3.07 14.94
CA GLU A 94 2.13 -2.49 13.60
C GLU A 94 2.28 -0.96 13.67
N LEU A 95 1.46 -0.30 14.50
CA LEU A 95 1.59 1.13 14.81
C LEU A 95 2.83 1.49 15.65
N SER A 96 3.72 0.53 15.95
CA SER A 96 4.92 0.72 16.78
C SER A 96 4.65 1.16 18.23
N ALA A 97 3.55 0.71 18.82
CA ALA A 97 3.18 0.91 20.22
C ALA A 97 2.89 -0.43 20.93
N ARG A 98 2.84 -0.41 22.26
CA ARG A 98 2.55 -1.59 23.08
C ARG A 98 1.25 -1.38 23.86
N LEU A 99 0.24 -2.18 23.57
CA LEU A 99 -1.02 -2.15 24.32
C LEU A 99 -0.79 -2.59 25.78
N VAL A 100 -1.29 -1.80 26.73
CA VAL A 100 -1.29 -2.12 28.17
C VAL A 100 -2.67 -2.57 28.62
N SER A 101 -3.72 -1.83 28.24
CA SER A 101 -5.11 -2.21 28.48
C SER A 101 -6.09 -1.42 27.61
N ILE A 102 -7.30 -1.94 27.51
CA ILE A 102 -8.45 -1.32 26.83
C ILE A 102 -9.41 -0.79 27.90
N GLN A 103 -9.84 0.47 27.81
CA GLN A 103 -10.82 1.07 28.72
C GLN A 103 -12.11 1.38 27.95
N SER A 104 -12.90 0.35 27.68
CA SER A 104 -14.12 0.44 26.87
C SER A 104 -15.14 1.48 27.37
N GLN A 105 -15.27 1.66 28.69
CA GLN A 105 -16.20 2.63 29.28
C GLN A 105 -15.82 4.11 29.01
N LYS A 106 -14.57 4.39 28.63
CA LYS A 106 -14.05 5.75 28.38
C LYS A 106 -13.65 6.00 26.93
N ASP A 107 -13.85 5.03 26.04
CA ASP A 107 -13.39 5.06 24.65
C ASP A 107 -11.87 5.34 24.56
N GLN A 108 -11.10 4.61 25.39
CA GLN A 108 -9.66 4.82 25.59
C GLN A 108 -8.85 3.53 25.47
N PHE A 109 -7.61 3.66 24.99
CA PHE A 109 -6.55 2.67 25.02
C PHE A 109 -5.40 3.21 25.89
N LEU A 110 -4.80 2.36 26.72
CA LEU A 110 -3.52 2.65 27.37
C LEU A 110 -2.40 1.98 26.57
N ILE A 111 -1.41 2.78 26.15
CA ILE A 111 -0.26 2.31 25.37
C ILE A 111 1.07 2.74 25.98
N THR A 112 2.13 1.98 25.73
CA THR A 112 3.51 2.26 26.18
C THR A 112 4.51 2.11 25.04
N PHE A 113 5.71 2.65 25.24
CA PHE A 113 6.85 2.54 24.33
C PHE A 113 8.10 2.13 25.12
N LYS A 114 9.00 1.36 24.50
CA LYS A 114 10.29 0.96 25.09
C LYS A 114 11.50 1.57 24.38
N THR A 115 11.36 2.12 23.19
CA THR A 115 12.47 2.69 22.41
C THR A 115 12.08 4.03 21.80
N VAL A 116 13.07 4.87 21.50
CA VAL A 116 12.85 6.15 20.79
C VAL A 116 12.29 5.90 19.38
N GLU A 117 12.64 4.76 18.75
CA GLU A 117 12.10 4.37 17.45
C GLU A 117 10.60 4.01 17.48
N GLU A 118 10.14 3.33 18.53
CA GLU A 118 8.72 2.99 18.73
C GLU A 118 7.85 4.27 18.78
N ILE A 119 8.20 5.19 19.68
CA ILE A 119 7.46 6.45 19.84
C ILE A 119 7.58 7.39 18.63
N TRP A 120 8.72 7.40 17.93
CA TRP A 120 8.89 8.14 16.68
C TRP A 120 7.93 7.63 15.59
N LYS A 121 7.93 6.32 15.30
CA LYS A 121 7.05 5.75 14.28
C LYS A 121 5.58 5.98 14.63
N PHE A 122 5.20 5.73 15.89
CA PHE A 122 3.85 6.00 16.37
C PHE A 122 3.44 7.47 16.19
N SER A 123 4.28 8.43 16.59
CA SER A 123 4.00 9.86 16.40
C SER A 123 3.92 10.25 14.91
N THR A 124 4.68 9.57 14.05
CA THR A 124 4.62 9.73 12.60
C THR A 124 3.28 9.23 12.06
N TYR A 125 2.81 8.05 12.47
CA TYR A 125 1.50 7.50 12.10
C TYR A 125 0.32 8.31 12.66
N LEU A 126 0.48 8.94 13.83
CA LEU A 126 -0.51 9.85 14.41
C LEU A 126 -0.62 11.14 13.58
N ASN A 127 0.49 11.78 13.27
CA ASN A 127 0.55 12.98 12.41
C ASN A 127 0.09 12.68 10.97
N LEU A 128 0.45 11.51 10.45
CA LEU A 128 -0.07 11.00 9.17
C LEU A 128 -1.53 10.55 9.26
N GLY A 129 -2.19 10.58 10.41
CA GLY A 129 -3.60 10.21 10.58
C GLY A 129 -3.90 8.75 10.23
N TYR A 130 -2.90 7.88 10.21
CA TYR A 130 -3.08 6.45 9.98
C TYR A 130 -3.65 5.75 11.22
N VAL A 131 -3.30 6.22 12.43
CA VAL A 131 -3.87 5.69 13.69
C VAL A 131 -5.41 5.74 13.70
N SER A 132 -6.00 6.84 13.23
CA SER A 132 -7.47 6.98 13.10
C SER A 132 -8.08 5.98 12.12
N THR A 133 -7.48 5.81 10.94
CA THR A 133 -7.97 4.89 9.90
C THR A 133 -7.77 3.41 10.29
N CYS A 134 -6.67 3.11 10.97
CA CYS A 134 -6.39 1.81 11.57
C CYS A 134 -7.42 1.44 12.66
N LEU A 135 -7.85 2.40 13.48
CA LEU A 135 -8.95 2.20 14.43
C LEU A 135 -10.30 2.02 13.71
N GLU A 136 -10.52 2.69 12.58
CA GLU A 136 -11.74 2.53 11.76
C GLU A 136 -11.88 1.09 11.23
N GLN A 137 -10.76 0.50 10.76
CA GLN A 137 -10.66 -0.91 10.35
C GLN A 137 -11.01 -1.90 11.48
N LEU A 138 -10.60 -1.58 12.72
CA LEU A 138 -10.80 -2.45 13.90
C LEU A 138 -12.22 -2.36 14.48
N LEU A 139 -12.78 -1.15 14.51
CA LEU A 139 -13.99 -0.83 15.26
C LEU A 139 -15.31 -1.06 14.50
N PHE A 140 -15.28 -1.11 13.16
CA PHE A 140 -16.49 -1.20 12.34
C PHE A 140 -16.61 -2.50 11.51
N ASP A 141 -17.86 -2.93 11.31
CA ASP A 141 -18.20 -4.18 10.63
C ASP A 141 -18.51 -4.01 9.13
N HIS A 142 -18.82 -5.11 8.45
CA HIS A 142 -19.18 -5.10 7.03
C HIS A 142 -20.38 -4.20 6.69
N LYS A 143 -21.32 -3.95 7.63
CA LYS A 143 -22.50 -3.11 7.38
C LYS A 143 -22.12 -1.64 7.26
N TYR A 144 -21.12 -1.21 8.04
CA TYR A 144 -20.52 0.11 7.91
C TYR A 144 -19.84 0.27 6.55
N TRP A 145 -18.91 -0.63 6.20
CA TRP A 145 -18.09 -0.50 4.98
C TRP A 145 -18.89 -0.55 3.67
N LEU A 146 -20.04 -1.26 3.65
CA LEU A 146 -20.95 -1.28 2.49
C LEU A 146 -21.82 -0.02 2.39
N ASN A 147 -22.01 0.74 3.47
CA ASN A 147 -22.77 1.99 3.45
C ASN A 147 -21.86 3.18 3.13
N CYS A 148 -21.52 3.35 1.85
CA CYS A 148 -20.51 4.33 1.45
C CYS A 148 -20.83 5.77 1.89
N ARG A 149 -22.11 6.19 1.92
CA ARG A 149 -22.51 7.51 2.45
C ARG A 149 -22.13 7.68 3.93
N LEU A 150 -22.15 6.60 4.71
CA LEU A 150 -21.77 6.59 6.11
C LEU A 150 -20.25 6.62 6.28
N VAL A 151 -19.51 5.88 5.44
CA VAL A 151 -18.03 5.91 5.41
C VAL A 151 -17.52 7.29 5.01
N ASP A 152 -18.06 7.86 3.93
CA ASP A 152 -17.68 9.20 3.41
C ASP A 152 -17.95 10.32 4.43
N ASP A 153 -18.99 10.16 5.27
CA ASP A 153 -19.36 11.10 6.33
C ASP A 153 -18.65 10.82 7.67
N THR A 154 -17.93 9.71 7.86
CA THR A 154 -17.37 9.37 9.17
C THR A 154 -15.91 9.80 9.32
N GLU A 155 -15.57 10.24 10.53
CA GLU A 155 -14.22 10.64 10.91
C GLU A 155 -13.94 10.18 12.34
N ILE A 156 -12.94 9.30 12.52
CA ILE A 156 -12.42 8.99 13.86
C ILE A 156 -11.37 10.03 14.21
N GLN A 157 -11.68 10.90 15.17
CA GLN A 157 -10.67 11.79 15.75
C GLN A 157 -10.00 11.10 16.93
N VAL A 158 -8.67 11.03 16.89
CA VAL A 158 -7.83 10.48 17.94
C VAL A 158 -7.17 11.64 18.68
N SER A 159 -7.24 11.62 20.01
CA SER A 159 -6.62 12.62 20.88
C SER A 159 -5.68 11.97 21.90
N VAL A 160 -4.50 12.57 22.01
CA VAL A 160 -3.37 12.19 22.86
C VAL A 160 -2.94 13.45 23.62
N ASP A 161 -2.39 13.31 24.83
CA ASP A 161 -1.72 14.43 25.50
C ASP A 161 -0.32 14.60 24.92
N ASP A 162 -0.15 15.59 24.04
CA ASP A 162 1.12 15.88 23.37
C ASP A 162 2.26 16.16 24.37
N ASN A 163 1.96 16.82 25.50
CA ASN A 163 2.98 17.05 26.53
C ASN A 163 3.41 15.74 27.19
N HIS A 164 2.49 14.81 27.41
CA HIS A 164 2.82 13.49 27.96
C HIS A 164 3.63 12.66 26.96
N LEU A 165 3.29 12.71 25.67
CA LEU A 165 4.05 12.07 24.59
C LEU A 165 5.47 12.63 24.49
N GLU A 166 5.64 13.96 24.51
CA GLU A 166 6.96 14.62 24.53
C GLU A 166 7.78 14.22 25.76
N ASN A 167 7.17 14.18 26.95
CA ASN A 167 7.83 13.76 28.19
C ASN A 167 8.28 12.28 28.15
N ILE A 168 7.49 11.37 27.56
CA ILE A 168 7.89 9.96 27.38
C ILE A 168 9.05 9.86 26.39
N HIS A 169 8.99 10.56 25.25
CA HIS A 169 10.07 10.61 24.26
C HIS A 169 11.38 11.12 24.87
N LEU A 170 11.30 12.21 25.65
CA LEU A 170 12.41 12.77 26.40
C LEU A 170 13.00 11.76 27.40
N GLY A 171 12.14 11.08 28.17
CA GLY A 171 12.56 10.04 29.12
C GLY A 171 13.29 8.87 28.46
N LEU A 172 12.89 8.48 27.25
CA LEU A 172 13.55 7.47 26.45
C LEU A 172 14.90 7.96 25.88
N LEU A 173 15.00 9.21 25.42
CA LEU A 173 16.27 9.80 24.97
C LEU A 173 17.32 9.84 26.09
N LEU A 174 16.90 10.19 27.32
CA LEU A 174 17.77 10.19 28.49
C LEU A 174 18.25 8.78 28.85
N GLN A 175 17.41 7.75 28.66
CA GLN A 175 17.80 6.35 28.86
C GLN A 175 18.80 5.84 27.80
N GLU A 176 18.75 6.34 26.56
CA GLU A 176 19.72 6.00 25.52
C GLU A 176 21.12 6.61 25.75
N GLY A 177 21.26 7.63 26.61
CA GLY A 177 22.54 8.21 27.01
C GLY A 177 23.32 8.96 25.91
N HIS A 178 22.85 8.98 24.67
CA HIS A 178 23.42 9.80 23.60
C HIS A 178 22.32 10.26 22.65
N PHE A 179 22.11 11.57 22.55
CA PHE A 179 21.07 12.18 21.72
C PHE A 179 21.46 13.57 21.25
N LEU A 180 20.63 14.19 20.42
CA LEU A 180 20.88 15.49 19.83
C LEU A 180 19.89 16.53 20.37
N CYS A 181 20.39 17.74 20.55
CA CYS A 181 19.66 18.89 21.07
C CYS A 181 19.83 20.09 20.13
N ARG A 182 19.01 21.11 20.36
CA ARG A 182 19.12 22.44 19.79
C ARG A 182 19.38 23.46 20.91
N ALA A 183 20.25 24.43 20.67
CA ALA A 183 20.50 25.52 21.61
C ALA A 183 19.30 26.49 21.68
N ALA A 184 18.64 26.56 22.83
CA ALA A 184 17.50 27.45 23.08
C ALA A 184 17.92 28.94 23.12
N CYS A 185 19.13 29.20 23.61
CA CYS A 185 19.75 30.51 23.72
C CYS A 185 21.22 30.45 23.30
N SER A 186 21.80 31.61 22.96
CA SER A 186 23.23 31.72 22.71
C SER A 186 24.03 31.67 24.01
N VAL A 187 25.06 30.82 24.07
CA VAL A 187 25.97 30.70 25.22
C VAL A 187 27.34 31.26 24.82
N ALA A 188 27.77 32.33 25.49
CA ALA A 188 29.13 32.84 25.40
C ALA A 188 30.02 32.16 26.45
N GLN A 189 31.32 32.05 26.18
CA GLN A 189 32.27 31.55 27.17
C GLN A 189 32.38 32.54 28.34
N PRO A 190 32.32 32.08 29.60
CA PRO A 190 32.69 32.91 30.74
C PRO A 190 34.22 33.11 30.75
N GLU A 191 34.67 34.34 30.97
CA GLU A 191 36.10 34.73 30.93
C GLU A 191 37.00 33.95 31.92
N GLU A 192 36.40 33.34 32.95
CA GLU A 192 37.12 32.59 33.99
C GLU A 192 37.42 31.11 33.61
N LYS A 193 36.89 30.60 32.50
CA LYS A 193 37.03 29.19 32.05
C LYS A 193 37.14 29.05 30.53
N GLU A 194 38.15 29.65 29.93
CA GLU A 194 38.46 29.47 28.51
C GLU A 194 38.74 27.99 28.17
N GLY A 195 38.04 27.48 27.15
CA GLY A 195 38.25 26.12 26.62
C GLY A 195 37.40 25.01 27.26
N GLU A 196 36.80 25.21 28.44
CA GLU A 196 35.89 24.21 29.03
C GLU A 196 34.47 24.27 28.44
N TYR A 197 33.93 25.46 28.22
CA TYR A 197 32.56 25.64 27.70
C TYR A 197 32.50 25.80 26.18
N LEU A 198 31.49 25.19 25.57
CA LEU A 198 31.19 25.31 24.15
C LEU A 198 30.47 26.65 23.86
N THR A 199 31.05 27.49 22.99
CA THR A 199 30.34 28.67 22.48
C THR A 199 29.20 28.24 21.56
N LEU A 200 28.00 28.75 21.77
CA LEU A 200 26.79 28.34 21.03
C LEU A 200 25.99 29.54 20.51
N CYS A 201 25.55 29.43 19.27
CA CYS A 201 24.54 30.28 18.67
C CYS A 201 23.12 29.75 18.92
N LYS A 202 22.12 30.63 19.01
CA LYS A 202 20.73 30.20 19.13
C LYS A 202 20.31 29.36 17.92
N ASN A 203 19.61 28.25 18.17
CA ASN A 203 19.23 27.20 17.23
C ASN A 203 20.38 26.30 16.70
N GLU A 204 21.61 26.43 17.20
CA GLU A 204 22.72 25.54 16.84
C GLU A 204 22.44 24.09 17.28
N LEU A 205 22.80 23.11 16.45
CA LEU A 205 22.59 21.68 16.73
C LEU A 205 23.80 21.06 17.42
N ILE A 206 23.53 20.28 18.46
CA ILE A 206 24.54 19.76 19.39
C ILE A 206 24.28 18.27 19.61
N SER A 207 25.30 17.42 19.48
CA SER A 207 25.26 16.03 19.96
C SER A 207 25.70 16.03 21.42
N VAL A 208 24.93 15.41 22.32
CA VAL A 208 25.12 15.54 23.77
C VAL A 208 25.27 14.18 24.46
N LEU A 209 26.20 14.13 25.41
CA LEU A 209 26.45 13.05 26.36
C LEU A 209 26.13 13.57 27.78
N PRO A 210 25.11 13.04 28.47
CA PRO A 210 24.69 13.53 29.78
C PRO A 210 25.62 13.00 30.89
N GLU A 211 26.70 13.73 31.15
CA GLU A 211 27.69 13.41 32.21
C GLU A 211 27.55 14.34 33.44
N GLY A 212 26.32 14.52 33.95
CA GLY A 212 26.08 15.33 35.17
C GLY A 212 24.62 15.78 35.35
N GLU A 213 24.33 16.46 36.45
CA GLU A 213 22.99 17.03 36.73
C GLU A 213 22.77 18.42 36.12
N SER A 214 23.83 19.24 35.97
CA SER A 214 23.74 20.65 35.57
C SER A 214 24.42 21.00 34.25
N GLU A 215 25.47 20.25 33.88
CA GLU A 215 26.29 20.48 32.70
C GLU A 215 26.53 19.14 32.00
N TRP A 216 26.40 19.13 30.68
CA TRP A 216 26.58 17.95 29.83
C TRP A 216 27.64 18.21 28.79
N GLU A 217 28.28 17.15 28.31
CA GLU A 217 29.30 17.27 27.28
C GLU A 217 28.64 17.32 25.89
N GLY A 218 28.94 18.38 25.12
CA GLY A 218 28.33 18.65 23.83
C GLY A 218 29.35 18.77 22.70
N VAL A 219 28.96 18.33 21.50
CA VAL A 219 29.69 18.55 20.24
C VAL A 219 28.79 19.33 19.28
N SER A 220 29.22 20.50 18.82
CA SER A 220 28.51 21.28 17.79
C SER A 220 28.58 20.58 16.43
N LEU A 221 27.43 20.37 15.78
CA LEU A 221 27.36 19.86 14.40
C LEU A 221 27.69 20.93 13.34
N VAL A 222 27.78 22.20 13.74
CA VAL A 222 28.17 23.30 12.85
C VAL A 222 29.68 23.44 12.82
N THR A 223 30.31 23.56 13.99
CA THR A 223 31.76 23.85 14.12
C THR A 223 32.63 22.63 14.40
N GLY A 224 32.05 21.50 14.83
CA GLY A 224 32.79 20.31 15.25
C GLY A 224 33.54 20.45 16.57
N GLN A 225 33.36 21.58 17.29
CA GLN A 225 33.96 21.80 18.61
C GLN A 225 33.25 20.97 19.68
N ARG A 226 34.01 20.50 20.69
CA ARG A 226 33.55 19.74 21.86
C ARG A 226 33.77 20.59 23.12
N GLY A 227 32.85 20.55 24.07
CA GLY A 227 32.94 21.27 25.35
C GLY A 227 31.67 21.10 26.19
N LEU A 228 31.69 21.62 27.41
CA LEU A 228 30.55 21.57 28.33
C LEU A 228 29.45 22.55 27.91
N VAL A 229 28.20 22.14 28.12
CA VAL A 229 26.98 22.92 27.83
C VAL A 229 26.02 22.84 29.03
N PRO A 230 25.51 23.97 29.54
CA PRO A 230 24.52 23.95 30.63
C PRO A 230 23.17 23.40 30.13
N VAL A 231 22.57 22.49 30.89
CA VAL A 231 21.30 21.81 30.54
C VAL A 231 20.16 22.79 30.29
N SER A 232 20.16 23.93 31.00
CA SER A 232 19.17 25.00 30.85
C SER A 232 19.21 25.76 29.51
N ALA A 233 20.28 25.60 28.72
CA ALA A 233 20.41 26.19 27.38
C ALA A 233 19.99 25.23 26.25
N LEU A 234 19.60 24.00 26.57
CA LEU A 234 19.26 22.95 25.62
C LEU A 234 17.74 22.79 25.49
N GLU A 235 17.29 22.51 24.27
CA GLU A 235 15.95 21.99 23.96
C GLU A 235 16.10 20.69 23.14
N PRO A 236 15.31 19.64 23.42
CA PRO A 236 15.33 18.41 22.61
C PRO A 236 14.83 18.68 21.18
N LEU A 237 15.20 17.82 20.23
CA LEU A 237 14.71 17.96 18.85
C LEU A 237 13.22 17.60 18.76
N SER A 238 12.41 18.58 18.32
CA SER A 238 10.95 18.46 18.18
C SER A 238 10.49 17.51 17.08
N ALA A 239 11.39 17.11 16.16
CA ALA A 239 11.09 16.13 15.11
C ALA A 239 11.97 14.89 15.32
N PRO A 240 11.41 13.74 15.75
CA PRO A 240 12.19 12.54 16.02
C PRO A 240 12.89 11.96 14.76
N PHE A 241 12.40 12.28 13.55
CA PHE A 241 13.13 12.00 12.30
C PHE A 241 14.52 12.64 12.27
N HIS A 242 14.70 13.87 12.77
CA HIS A 242 16.02 14.51 12.86
C HIS A 242 16.95 13.73 13.79
N GLN A 243 16.40 13.22 14.90
CA GLN A 243 17.13 12.42 15.87
C GLN A 243 17.60 11.08 15.28
N TRP A 244 16.75 10.39 14.50
CA TRP A 244 17.09 9.16 13.79
C TRP A 244 18.11 9.41 12.66
N PHE A 245 17.88 10.42 11.83
CA PHE A 245 18.72 10.71 10.67
C PHE A 245 20.14 11.12 11.08
N LEU A 246 20.28 12.02 12.06
CA LEU A 246 21.59 12.48 12.54
C LEU A 246 22.36 11.38 13.29
N LYS A 247 21.67 10.40 13.89
CA LYS A 247 22.28 9.19 14.47
C LYS A 247 22.83 8.24 13.39
N ASN A 248 22.06 7.97 12.33
CA ASN A 248 22.46 7.02 11.28
C ASN A 248 23.41 7.60 10.24
N TYR A 249 23.36 8.92 10.00
CA TYR A 249 24.24 9.62 9.06
C TYR A 249 25.07 10.70 9.81
N PRO A 250 26.01 10.30 10.68
CA PRO A 250 26.82 11.24 11.46
C PRO A 250 27.76 12.07 10.58
N GLY A 251 27.89 13.36 10.90
CA GLY A 251 28.77 14.28 10.18
C GLY A 251 28.57 15.74 10.60
N ILE A 252 29.53 16.59 10.27
CA ILE A 252 29.56 18.03 10.57
C ILE A 252 29.26 18.80 9.28
N CYS A 253 28.49 19.89 9.36
CA CYS A 253 28.13 20.69 8.18
C CYS A 253 29.17 21.74 7.79
N GLY A 254 30.02 22.21 8.71
CA GLY A 254 31.08 23.19 8.40
C GLY A 254 30.58 24.58 8.01
N LEU A 255 29.29 24.88 8.24
CA LEU A 255 28.65 26.13 7.87
C LEU A 255 29.17 27.32 8.71
N PRO A 256 29.26 28.53 8.13
CA PRO A 256 29.58 29.74 8.88
C PRO A 256 28.49 30.07 9.90
N ARG A 257 28.88 30.62 11.06
CA ARG A 257 27.94 30.95 12.17
C ARG A 257 26.95 32.08 11.86
N LYS A 258 27.12 32.83 10.77
CA LYS A 258 26.17 33.89 10.38
C LYS A 258 25.03 33.30 9.55
N ARG A 259 23.80 33.66 9.92
CA ARG A 259 22.61 33.46 9.08
C ARG A 259 22.53 34.60 8.08
N ASP A 260 23.07 34.38 6.88
CA ASP A 260 23.06 35.40 5.83
C ASP A 260 21.72 35.46 5.08
N TRP A 261 20.90 34.38 5.13
CA TRP A 261 19.55 34.38 4.55
C TRP A 261 18.54 35.13 5.42
N THR A 262 18.11 36.31 4.95
CA THR A 262 17.05 37.13 5.57
C THR A 262 15.80 37.26 4.69
N GLY A 263 15.83 36.73 3.47
CA GLY A 263 14.71 36.73 2.52
C GLY A 263 13.61 35.72 2.85
N SER A 264 12.55 35.72 2.03
CA SER A 264 11.43 34.78 2.19
C SER A 264 11.88 33.31 2.18
N CYS A 265 11.19 32.45 2.93
CA CYS A 265 11.49 31.01 2.98
C CYS A 265 10.96 30.23 1.76
N GLN A 266 10.88 30.86 0.58
CA GLN A 266 10.37 30.26 -0.65
C GLN A 266 11.50 29.84 -1.58
N ILE A 267 11.24 28.83 -2.40
CA ILE A 267 12.14 28.46 -3.50
C ILE A 267 11.96 29.50 -4.62
N GLY A 268 13.06 30.07 -5.11
CA GLY A 268 13.07 31.00 -6.23
C GLY A 268 13.36 30.31 -7.57
N ARG A 269 12.77 30.80 -8.66
CA ARG A 269 13.10 30.45 -10.05
C ARG A 269 13.11 31.72 -10.92
N GLY A 270 13.71 31.64 -12.11
CA GLY A 270 13.54 32.63 -13.17
C GLY A 270 14.74 33.56 -13.27
N ARG A 271 14.54 34.85 -13.01
CA ARG A 271 15.64 35.83 -12.95
C ARG A 271 15.68 36.46 -11.56
N CYS A 272 16.88 36.79 -11.10
CA CYS A 272 17.13 37.56 -9.88
C CYS A 272 18.03 38.75 -10.19
N LYS A 273 18.15 39.69 -9.25
CA LYS A 273 19.03 40.86 -9.36
C LYS A 273 20.18 40.79 -8.37
N ALA A 274 21.37 41.20 -8.80
CA ALA A 274 22.50 41.41 -7.90
C ALA A 274 22.27 42.63 -6.98
N LEU A 275 22.40 42.44 -5.67
CA LEU A 275 22.37 43.50 -4.65
C LEU A 275 23.71 44.21 -4.49
N MET A 276 24.80 43.57 -4.88
CA MET A 276 26.18 44.04 -4.73
C MET A 276 27.05 43.47 -5.85
N ASP A 277 28.16 44.15 -6.13
CA ASP A 277 29.20 43.66 -7.02
C ASP A 277 29.82 42.38 -6.44
N TYR A 278 30.18 41.43 -7.30
CA TYR A 278 30.91 40.22 -6.92
C TYR A 278 32.02 39.92 -7.93
N GLU A 279 33.25 39.83 -7.43
CA GLU A 279 34.41 39.33 -8.17
C GLU A 279 34.60 37.85 -7.82
N GLN A 280 34.81 37.01 -8.83
CA GLN A 280 34.98 35.56 -8.67
C GLN A 280 36.24 35.19 -7.86
N GLU A 281 36.10 34.35 -6.83
CA GLU A 281 37.25 33.86 -6.05
C GLU A 281 37.89 32.62 -6.71
N GLU A 282 37.05 31.74 -7.25
CA GLU A 282 37.43 30.56 -8.06
C GLU A 282 36.88 30.70 -9.49
N LYS A 283 37.50 30.05 -10.48
CA LYS A 283 37.15 30.23 -11.92
C LYS A 283 35.77 29.70 -12.33
N ASP A 284 35.17 28.88 -11.48
CA ASP A 284 33.83 28.32 -11.63
C ASP A 284 32.73 29.23 -11.05
N GLU A 285 33.09 30.39 -10.49
CA GLU A 285 32.17 31.38 -9.96
C GLU A 285 31.87 32.49 -10.97
N LEU A 286 30.62 32.93 -11.01
CA LEU A 286 30.18 33.98 -11.93
C LEU A 286 30.48 35.36 -11.32
N SER A 287 31.20 36.21 -12.04
CA SER A 287 31.34 37.63 -11.69
C SER A 287 30.16 38.46 -12.25
N PHE A 288 29.72 39.47 -11.50
CA PHE A 288 28.57 40.33 -11.87
C PHE A 288 28.56 41.66 -11.13
N VAL A 289 27.83 42.63 -11.68
CA VAL A 289 27.75 44.02 -11.17
C VAL A 289 26.40 44.28 -10.47
N GLN A 290 26.38 45.16 -9.47
CA GLN A 290 25.16 45.57 -8.77
C GLN A 290 24.05 46.00 -9.73
N GLY A 291 22.85 45.45 -9.55
CA GLY A 291 21.67 45.71 -10.37
C GLY A 291 21.58 44.87 -11.66
N GLU A 292 22.61 44.08 -11.98
CA GLU A 292 22.57 43.12 -13.08
C GLU A 292 21.48 42.05 -12.88
N ASN A 293 20.89 41.59 -13.98
CA ASN A 293 19.95 40.46 -13.95
C ASN A 293 20.72 39.14 -14.19
N ILE A 294 20.54 38.19 -13.28
CA ILE A 294 21.08 36.84 -13.37
C ILE A 294 19.93 35.88 -13.65
N GLU A 295 20.04 35.05 -14.68
CA GLU A 295 19.11 33.96 -14.97
C GLU A 295 19.47 32.73 -14.12
N ILE A 296 18.50 32.21 -13.38
CA ILE A 296 18.66 31.08 -12.47
C ILE A 296 18.54 29.79 -13.27
N LEU A 297 19.63 29.01 -13.36
CA LEU A 297 19.62 27.68 -13.95
C LEU A 297 19.18 26.68 -12.87
N GLY A 298 17.93 26.24 -12.97
CA GLY A 298 17.26 25.46 -11.94
C GLY A 298 16.56 26.35 -10.91
N PHE A 299 16.99 26.29 -9.64
CA PHE A 299 16.29 26.89 -8.51
C PHE A 299 17.23 27.51 -7.46
N VAL A 300 16.73 28.50 -6.72
CA VAL A 300 17.34 29.02 -5.50
C VAL A 300 16.60 28.42 -4.31
N ILE A 301 17.27 27.62 -3.49
CA ILE A 301 16.67 26.94 -2.32
C ILE A 301 17.22 27.56 -1.03
N PRO A 302 16.35 28.06 -0.12
CA PRO A 302 16.79 28.63 1.15
C PRO A 302 17.66 27.66 1.96
N GLY A 303 18.82 28.11 2.42
CA GLY A 303 19.76 27.33 3.24
C GLY A 303 20.96 26.76 2.50
N LEU A 304 21.04 26.88 1.18
CA LEU A 304 22.27 26.69 0.42
C LEU A 304 23.02 28.02 0.29
N GLN A 305 24.36 27.96 0.17
CA GLN A 305 25.20 29.14 -0.05
C GLN A 305 25.35 29.52 -1.53
N TRP A 306 25.09 28.58 -2.44
CA TRP A 306 25.32 28.73 -3.87
C TRP A 306 24.12 28.24 -4.69
N PHE A 307 23.97 28.78 -5.89
CA PHE A 307 23.12 28.25 -6.95
C PHE A 307 23.83 28.47 -8.30
N ILE A 308 23.31 27.88 -9.38
CA ILE A 308 23.86 28.04 -10.72
C ILE A 308 23.14 29.18 -11.42
N GLY A 309 23.89 30.19 -11.88
CA GLY A 309 23.36 31.36 -12.56
C GLY A 309 24.03 31.58 -13.91
N LYS A 310 23.31 32.28 -14.80
CA LYS A 310 23.80 32.79 -16.07
C LYS A 310 23.74 34.31 -16.07
N SER A 311 24.84 34.98 -16.38
CA SER A 311 24.85 36.44 -16.53
C SER A 311 24.03 36.84 -17.76
N ALA A 312 23.18 37.86 -17.62
CA ALA A 312 22.51 38.47 -18.77
C ALA A 312 23.41 39.43 -19.57
N SER A 313 24.60 39.77 -19.07
CA SER A 313 25.53 40.72 -19.70
C SER A 313 26.73 40.05 -20.39
N SER A 314 27.41 39.10 -19.73
CA SER A 314 28.49 38.30 -20.35
C SER A 314 27.95 37.05 -21.07
N GLY A 315 26.81 36.52 -20.63
CA GLY A 315 26.26 35.25 -21.11
C GLY A 315 26.92 34.01 -20.50
N GLU A 316 27.93 34.19 -19.64
CA GLU A 316 28.63 33.11 -18.95
C GLU A 316 27.75 32.46 -17.88
N VAL A 317 28.08 31.21 -17.54
CA VAL A 317 27.39 30.40 -16.53
C VAL A 317 28.37 30.05 -15.42
N GLY A 318 27.94 30.14 -14.16
CA GLY A 318 28.79 29.77 -13.03
C GLY A 318 28.03 29.72 -11.70
N PHE A 319 28.77 29.44 -10.63
CA PHE A 319 28.24 29.51 -9.27
C PHE A 319 28.00 30.96 -8.83
N VAL A 320 26.81 31.22 -8.29
CA VAL A 320 26.42 32.53 -7.75
C VAL A 320 26.17 32.40 -6.24
N PRO A 321 26.81 33.23 -5.40
CA PRO A 321 26.62 33.17 -3.96
C PRO A 321 25.25 33.74 -3.59
N THR A 322 24.42 32.97 -2.87
CA THR A 322 23.02 33.34 -2.64
C THR A 322 22.85 34.58 -1.75
N ARG A 323 23.91 35.00 -1.05
CA ARG A 323 23.97 36.23 -0.23
C ARG A 323 24.06 37.54 -1.05
N SER A 324 24.43 37.49 -2.33
CA SER A 324 24.62 38.69 -3.16
C SER A 324 23.40 39.07 -4.01
N ILE A 325 22.31 38.29 -3.96
CA ILE A 325 21.12 38.49 -4.79
C ILE A 325 19.91 38.97 -3.99
N ASP A 326 19.00 39.67 -4.66
CA ASP A 326 17.73 40.12 -4.10
C ASP A 326 16.74 38.94 -4.04
N PRO A 327 16.42 38.40 -2.86
CA PRO A 327 15.54 37.23 -2.73
C PRO A 327 14.10 37.51 -3.16
N ASP A 328 13.66 38.77 -3.12
CA ASP A 328 12.29 39.17 -3.48
C ASP A 328 12.17 39.48 -5.00
N SER A 329 13.30 39.53 -5.71
CA SER A 329 13.33 39.64 -7.18
C SER A 329 13.03 38.34 -7.93
N CYS A 330 13.18 37.20 -7.25
CA CYS A 330 12.92 35.86 -7.80
C CYS A 330 11.41 35.62 -8.03
N SER A 331 11.05 34.82 -9.04
CA SER A 331 9.68 34.31 -9.11
C SER A 331 9.48 33.20 -8.06
N PRO A 332 8.51 33.32 -7.13
CA PRO A 332 8.35 32.38 -6.05
C PRO A 332 7.66 31.11 -6.53
N VAL A 333 8.29 29.96 -6.30
CA VAL A 333 7.66 28.64 -6.43
C VAL A 333 6.78 28.39 -5.20
N SER A 334 5.79 27.51 -5.32
CA SER A 334 4.84 27.20 -4.23
C SER A 334 5.57 26.83 -2.93
N LYS A 335 5.07 27.31 -1.78
CA LYS A 335 5.80 27.28 -0.50
C LYS A 335 6.30 25.89 -0.05
N ASN A 336 5.66 24.81 -0.51
CA ASN A 336 5.87 23.44 -0.04
C ASN A 336 6.14 22.43 -1.18
N SER A 337 6.65 22.84 -2.35
CA SER A 337 6.97 21.92 -3.44
C SER A 337 8.33 21.23 -3.25
N ALA A 338 8.32 19.96 -2.84
CA ALA A 338 9.50 19.09 -2.91
C ALA A 338 9.91 18.72 -4.36
N PHE A 339 8.95 18.83 -5.29
CA PHE A 339 9.06 18.44 -6.69
C PHE A 339 8.97 19.66 -7.60
N PHE A 340 9.91 19.76 -8.53
CA PHE A 340 10.10 20.93 -9.40
C PHE A 340 9.37 20.81 -10.74
N SER A 341 9.09 19.58 -11.19
CA SER A 341 8.39 19.25 -12.43
C SER A 341 7.28 18.21 -12.19
N ASP A 342 6.40 17.95 -13.16
CA ASP A 342 5.42 16.85 -13.06
C ASP A 342 6.05 15.50 -13.45
N GLU A 343 7.15 15.56 -14.19
CA GLU A 343 8.08 14.50 -14.53
C GLU A 343 8.73 13.95 -13.24
N GLU A 344 9.29 14.80 -12.37
CA GLU A 344 9.80 14.41 -11.04
C GLU A 344 8.72 13.77 -10.14
N ARG A 345 7.46 14.24 -10.22
CA ARG A 345 6.33 13.65 -9.48
C ARG A 345 5.89 12.30 -10.03
N SER A 346 6.22 12.01 -11.28
CA SER A 346 5.86 10.78 -11.97
C SER A 346 6.99 9.75 -11.91
N SER A 347 8.25 10.20 -11.81
CA SER A 347 9.43 9.36 -11.63
C SER A 347 9.66 8.90 -10.18
N LEU A 348 9.01 9.53 -9.18
CA LEU A 348 9.07 9.06 -7.78
C LEU A 348 8.62 7.59 -7.64
N TRP A 349 7.48 7.25 -8.25
CA TRP A 349 6.97 5.88 -8.26
C TRP A 349 5.93 5.69 -9.38
N ALA A 350 6.14 4.68 -10.22
CA ALA A 350 5.16 4.16 -11.14
C ALA A 350 5.07 2.63 -11.01
N PRO A 351 3.88 2.01 -11.02
CA PRO A 351 3.77 0.56 -11.06
C PRO A 351 4.33 0.05 -12.39
N GLY A 352 5.37 -0.80 -12.31
CA GLY A 352 5.98 -1.46 -13.46
C GLY A 352 5.00 -2.34 -14.26
N SER A 353 5.38 -2.72 -15.48
CA SER A 353 4.62 -3.61 -16.37
C SER A 353 4.11 -4.85 -15.66
N ASP A 354 5.01 -5.55 -14.97
CA ASP A 354 4.78 -6.91 -14.49
C ASP A 354 3.75 -6.91 -13.34
N ARG A 355 3.85 -5.91 -12.46
CA ARG A 355 2.88 -5.71 -11.37
C ARG A 355 1.51 -5.28 -11.86
N LYS A 356 1.41 -4.64 -13.03
CA LYS A 356 0.11 -4.43 -13.68
C LYS A 356 -0.45 -5.79 -14.11
N ALA A 357 0.35 -6.66 -14.73
CA ALA A 357 -0.08 -8.00 -15.13
C ALA A 357 -0.53 -8.87 -13.94
N GLU A 358 0.24 -8.88 -12.83
CA GLU A 358 -0.14 -9.53 -11.57
C GLU A 358 -1.49 -9.02 -11.04
N CYS A 359 -1.64 -7.69 -10.96
CA CYS A 359 -2.87 -7.03 -10.52
C CYS A 359 -4.06 -7.39 -11.42
N TRP A 360 -3.88 -7.43 -12.74
CA TRP A 360 -4.91 -7.86 -13.69
C TRP A 360 -5.30 -9.33 -13.52
N GLY A 361 -4.31 -10.21 -13.36
CA GLY A 361 -4.53 -11.64 -13.11
C GLY A 361 -5.35 -11.87 -11.84
N PHE A 362 -4.98 -11.20 -10.76
CA PHE A 362 -5.67 -11.27 -9.47
C PHE A 362 -7.13 -10.77 -9.54
N LEU A 363 -7.37 -9.60 -10.14
CA LEU A 363 -8.73 -9.05 -10.27
C LEU A 363 -9.61 -9.92 -11.19
N ARG A 364 -9.06 -10.48 -12.28
CA ARG A 364 -9.77 -11.45 -13.12
C ARG A 364 -10.11 -12.74 -12.36
N ALA A 365 -9.18 -13.26 -11.54
CA ALA A 365 -9.42 -14.43 -10.71
C ALA A 365 -10.53 -14.19 -9.66
N LEU A 366 -10.56 -13.01 -9.01
CA LEU A 366 -11.64 -12.65 -8.08
C LEU A 366 -13.00 -12.45 -8.78
N ALA A 367 -13.00 -11.85 -9.96
CA ALA A 367 -14.20 -11.61 -10.77
C ALA A 367 -14.73 -12.88 -11.49
N HIS A 368 -13.94 -13.96 -11.54
CA HIS A 368 -14.34 -15.20 -12.20
C HIS A 368 -15.59 -15.81 -11.55
N THR A 369 -16.60 -16.09 -12.36
CA THR A 369 -17.86 -16.70 -11.93
C THR A 369 -18.12 -18.03 -12.64
N ASP A 370 -18.43 -19.07 -11.88
CA ASP A 370 -18.84 -20.39 -12.35
C ASP A 370 -20.29 -20.44 -12.87
N ILE A 371 -21.03 -19.34 -12.83
CA ILE A 371 -22.47 -19.28 -13.11
C ILE A 371 -22.86 -19.81 -14.50
N THR A 372 -21.96 -19.75 -15.49
CA THR A 372 -22.23 -20.22 -16.86
C THR A 372 -22.13 -21.73 -17.02
N SER A 373 -21.56 -22.44 -16.03
CA SER A 373 -21.28 -23.86 -16.08
C SER A 373 -21.86 -24.67 -14.91
N VAL A 374 -22.07 -24.05 -13.74
CA VAL A 374 -22.56 -24.71 -12.51
C VAL A 374 -24.03 -24.36 -12.24
N TYR A 375 -24.83 -25.38 -11.91
CA TYR A 375 -26.24 -25.22 -11.59
C TYR A 375 -26.43 -24.84 -10.12
N ARG A 376 -27.52 -24.12 -9.79
CA ARG A 376 -27.80 -23.70 -8.41
C ARG A 376 -28.93 -24.53 -7.77
N LEU A 377 -28.80 -24.76 -6.47
CA LEU A 377 -29.84 -25.41 -5.65
C LEU A 377 -30.90 -24.39 -5.22
N SER A 378 -32.15 -24.84 -5.12
CA SER A 378 -33.25 -24.06 -4.59
C SER A 378 -33.04 -23.72 -3.11
N GLU A 379 -33.38 -22.51 -2.69
CA GLU A 379 -33.35 -22.05 -1.27
C GLU A 379 -32.01 -22.18 -0.52
N PHE A 380 -30.96 -22.65 -1.18
CA PHE A 380 -29.65 -22.98 -0.63
C PHE A 380 -28.99 -21.82 0.12
N GLU A 381 -28.93 -20.66 -0.53
CA GLU A 381 -28.41 -19.41 0.05
C GLU A 381 -29.47 -18.68 0.89
N SER A 382 -30.75 -19.05 0.82
CA SER A 382 -31.82 -18.42 1.61
C SER A 382 -31.95 -18.92 3.04
N ILE A 383 -31.36 -20.09 3.35
CA ILE A 383 -31.22 -20.55 4.75
C ILE A 383 -30.15 -19.74 5.47
N GLN A 384 -29.26 -19.07 4.72
CA GLN A 384 -28.31 -18.08 5.23
C GLN A 384 -28.89 -16.65 5.25
N SER A 385 -30.18 -16.42 4.97
CA SER A 385 -30.76 -15.05 4.93
C SER A 385 -31.78 -14.76 6.02
N LEU A 386 -31.86 -15.61 7.06
CA LEU A 386 -32.97 -15.61 8.03
C LEU A 386 -32.75 -14.77 9.31
N GLN A 387 -32.23 -13.55 9.14
CA GLN A 387 -32.40 -12.45 10.10
C GLN A 387 -32.67 -11.11 9.38
N ASN A 388 -33.89 -10.97 8.85
CA ASN A 388 -34.44 -9.64 8.55
C ASN A 388 -35.10 -9.07 9.81
N ASP A 389 -34.35 -8.25 10.57
CA ASP A 389 -34.98 -7.32 11.51
C ASP A 389 -35.80 -6.30 10.69
N PRO A 390 -37.12 -6.15 10.94
CA PRO A 390 -37.98 -5.27 10.15
C PRO A 390 -37.74 -3.77 10.40
N SER A 391 -36.68 -3.40 11.11
CA SER A 391 -36.27 -2.02 11.41
C SER A 391 -35.13 -1.50 10.53
N ALA A 392 -34.60 -2.29 9.59
CA ALA A 392 -33.63 -1.81 8.62
C ALA A 392 -34.31 -0.92 7.55
N SER A 393 -34.19 0.39 7.69
CA SER A 393 -34.52 1.35 6.64
C SER A 393 -33.72 1.05 5.37
N GLN A 394 -34.32 1.25 4.19
CA GLN A 394 -33.64 1.00 2.92
C GLN A 394 -32.31 1.79 2.84
N PRO A 395 -31.26 1.23 2.18
CA PRO A 395 -30.08 2.01 1.85
C PRO A 395 -30.46 3.06 0.79
N GLU A 396 -30.74 4.29 1.24
CA GLU A 396 -31.05 5.45 0.38
C GLU A 396 -29.87 5.89 -0.53
N GLY A 397 -28.78 5.12 -0.57
CA GLY A 397 -27.49 5.47 -1.17
C GLY A 397 -27.42 5.49 -2.70
N PHE A 398 -28.38 4.88 -3.41
CA PHE A 398 -28.26 4.60 -4.85
C PHE A 398 -28.88 5.66 -5.78
N LYS A 399 -29.29 6.84 -5.28
CA LYS A 399 -29.97 7.87 -6.10
C LYS A 399 -29.18 9.12 -6.43
N ASP A 400 -28.10 9.43 -5.71
CA ASP A 400 -27.37 10.69 -5.91
C ASP A 400 -25.87 10.44 -6.19
N ALA A 401 -25.59 10.11 -7.44
CA ALA A 401 -24.29 10.31 -8.08
C ALA A 401 -24.55 10.58 -9.57
N GLY A 402 -24.47 11.86 -9.97
CA GLY A 402 -24.54 12.29 -11.38
C GLY A 402 -25.79 11.88 -12.16
N SER A 403 -26.88 12.66 -12.06
CA SER A 403 -28.00 12.56 -13.00
C SER A 403 -27.60 13.08 -14.40
N GLY A 404 -26.90 12.24 -15.17
CA GLY A 404 -26.35 12.57 -16.48
C GLY A 404 -26.76 11.57 -17.55
N GLY A 405 -27.91 11.83 -18.21
CA GLY A 405 -28.32 11.13 -19.43
C GLY A 405 -29.07 9.81 -19.21
N THR A 406 -30.31 9.77 -19.68
CA THR A 406 -30.96 8.52 -20.09
C THR A 406 -30.11 7.87 -21.18
N TRP A 407 -29.60 6.66 -20.92
CA TRP A 407 -28.82 5.89 -21.90
C TRP A 407 -29.75 5.29 -22.96
N GLU A 408 -30.20 6.12 -23.91
CA GLU A 408 -30.89 5.67 -25.12
C GLU A 408 -29.88 5.14 -26.16
N GLU A 409 -30.29 4.10 -26.89
CA GLU A 409 -29.46 3.41 -27.88
C GLU A 409 -28.95 4.35 -28.98
N ARG A 410 -27.63 4.36 -29.19
CA ARG A 410 -27.01 4.89 -30.41
C ARG A 410 -26.22 3.80 -31.11
N GLN A 411 -26.89 3.14 -32.06
CA GLN A 411 -26.22 2.28 -33.03
C GLN A 411 -25.50 3.16 -34.06
N THR A 412 -24.16 3.06 -34.13
CA THR A 412 -23.40 3.51 -35.31
C THR A 412 -22.41 2.43 -35.73
N LEU A 413 -22.62 1.93 -36.95
CA LEU A 413 -21.90 0.83 -37.59
C LEU A 413 -20.47 1.22 -37.95
N GLY A 414 -19.48 0.42 -37.52
CA GLY A 414 -18.05 0.68 -37.79
C GLY A 414 -17.20 -0.59 -37.78
N SER A 415 -17.32 -1.41 -38.82
CA SER A 415 -16.56 -2.67 -38.96
C SER A 415 -15.09 -2.43 -39.28
N ARG A 416 -14.18 -3.11 -38.58
CA ARG A 416 -12.95 -3.68 -39.16
C ARG A 416 -12.44 -4.89 -38.37
N ARG A 417 -12.08 -5.96 -39.09
CA ARG A 417 -11.50 -7.21 -38.58
C ARG A 417 -9.99 -7.23 -38.80
N SER A 418 -9.26 -7.82 -37.84
CA SER A 418 -8.00 -8.55 -38.03
C SER A 418 -7.67 -9.23 -36.69
N SER A 419 -7.99 -10.52 -36.49
CA SER A 419 -7.31 -11.74 -37.01
C SER A 419 -6.18 -12.22 -36.10
N SER A 420 -6.42 -13.40 -35.52
CA SER A 420 -5.59 -14.23 -34.66
C SER A 420 -4.23 -14.68 -35.20
N SER A 421 -3.27 -14.92 -34.29
CA SER A 421 -2.44 -16.15 -34.23
C SER A 421 -1.73 -16.22 -32.87
N VAL A 422 -2.04 -17.21 -32.01
CA VAL A 422 -1.42 -18.56 -31.86
C VAL A 422 -0.24 -18.58 -30.86
N ASP A 423 -0.30 -19.58 -29.99
CA ASP A 423 0.52 -19.86 -28.81
C ASP A 423 2.03 -20.05 -29.03
N SER A 424 2.80 -19.84 -27.95
CA SER A 424 3.95 -20.69 -27.62
C SER A 424 4.17 -20.76 -26.10
N SER A 425 4.17 -21.99 -25.57
CA SER A 425 4.65 -22.37 -24.22
C SER A 425 6.19 -22.31 -24.16
N LEU A 426 6.86 -22.13 -23.01
CA LEU A 426 6.95 -23.10 -21.91
C LEU A 426 7.54 -22.47 -20.64
N GLU A 427 7.18 -23.10 -19.52
CA GLU A 427 7.86 -23.07 -18.23
C GLU A 427 9.33 -23.53 -18.35
N GLU A 428 10.27 -22.81 -17.73
CA GLU A 428 11.20 -23.31 -16.69
C GLU A 428 12.18 -22.22 -16.25
N GLU A 429 12.15 -21.85 -14.96
CA GLU A 429 13.28 -21.96 -14.01
C GLU A 429 13.00 -21.12 -12.75
N LEU A 430 13.02 -21.80 -11.61
CA LEU A 430 12.92 -21.20 -10.28
C LEU A 430 14.18 -21.54 -9.48
N LEU A 431 14.77 -20.50 -8.88
CA LEU A 431 15.72 -20.56 -7.75
C LEU A 431 17.14 -21.11 -8.04
N SER A 432 18.11 -20.20 -8.00
CA SER A 432 19.13 -20.31 -6.93
C SER A 432 19.63 -18.93 -6.49
N ALA A 433 19.82 -18.78 -5.18
CA ALA A 433 20.55 -17.66 -4.59
C ALA A 433 21.95 -18.15 -4.19
N SER A 434 22.89 -17.21 -4.04
CA SER A 434 24.31 -17.38 -3.68
C SER A 434 25.24 -17.99 -4.74
N SER A 435 25.96 -17.11 -5.44
CA SER A 435 27.44 -17.14 -5.57
C SER A 435 27.93 -15.84 -6.21
N ASP A 436 29.06 -15.30 -5.73
CA ASP A 436 29.71 -14.12 -6.31
C ASP A 436 30.44 -14.50 -7.62
N SER A 437 29.81 -14.23 -8.77
CA SER A 437 30.51 -14.10 -10.06
C SER A 437 29.65 -13.29 -11.05
N TYR A 438 29.96 -12.01 -11.22
CA TYR A 438 29.28 -11.15 -12.18
C TYR A 438 29.95 -11.25 -13.55
N HIS A 439 29.36 -12.01 -14.47
CA HIS A 439 29.58 -11.78 -15.91
C HIS A 439 28.83 -10.52 -16.36
N LEU A 440 29.30 -9.90 -17.44
CA LEU A 440 28.59 -8.79 -18.09
C LEU A 440 27.23 -9.29 -18.61
N PRO A 441 26.13 -8.53 -18.43
CA PRO A 441 24.86 -8.87 -19.08
C PRO A 441 24.97 -8.73 -20.60
N GLU A 442 24.38 -9.67 -21.34
CA GLU A 442 24.19 -9.51 -22.79
C GLU A 442 23.11 -8.43 -23.06
N PRO A 443 23.23 -7.65 -24.14
CA PRO A 443 22.29 -6.55 -24.43
C PRO A 443 20.99 -7.05 -25.08
N ASP A 444 19.85 -6.61 -24.53
CA ASP A 444 18.55 -6.63 -25.23
C ASP A 444 18.43 -5.40 -26.16
N ASP A 445 17.77 -5.59 -27.31
CA ASP A 445 17.69 -4.66 -28.45
C ASP A 445 17.24 -3.22 -28.09
N LEU A 446 18.08 -2.22 -28.37
CA LEU A 446 17.68 -0.81 -28.52
C LEU A 446 18.47 -0.10 -29.63
N ASP A 447 17.75 0.47 -30.60
CA ASP A 447 18.28 1.29 -31.70
C ASP A 447 18.83 2.64 -31.20
N ASP A 448 20.15 2.80 -31.13
CA ASP A 448 20.86 4.10 -31.09
C ASP A 448 22.28 3.91 -31.69
N PRO A 449 22.96 4.98 -32.19
CA PRO A 449 24.02 4.83 -33.20
C PRO A 449 25.25 4.03 -32.73
N GLU A 450 25.48 2.90 -33.41
CA GLU A 450 26.51 1.91 -33.10
C GLU A 450 27.94 2.43 -33.39
N LEU A 451 28.60 2.97 -32.37
CA LEU A 451 30.06 3.13 -32.35
C LEU A 451 30.72 1.77 -32.12
N PHE A 452 30.81 0.96 -33.18
CA PHE A 452 31.55 -0.31 -33.17
C PHE A 452 33.06 -0.08 -33.03
N MET A 453 33.61 -0.40 -31.86
CA MET A 453 35.04 -0.35 -31.56
C MET A 453 35.67 -1.75 -31.71
N ASP A 454 36.01 -2.11 -32.95
CA ASP A 454 36.67 -3.37 -33.28
C ASP A 454 38.20 -3.19 -33.23
N LEU A 455 38.86 -3.76 -32.21
CA LEU A 455 40.27 -3.56 -31.87
C LEU A 455 41.03 -4.89 -31.73
N SER A 456 40.93 -5.74 -32.76
CA SER A 456 41.57 -7.05 -32.78
C SER A 456 43.04 -7.01 -33.26
N THR A 457 43.90 -6.17 -32.67
CA THR A 457 45.37 -6.27 -32.83
C THR A 457 46.14 -5.75 -31.62
N SER A 458 47.29 -6.36 -31.37
CA SER A 458 48.21 -6.04 -30.28
C SER A 458 48.80 -4.64 -30.36
N LEU A 459 48.79 -3.93 -29.23
CA LEU A 459 49.44 -2.64 -29.00
C LEU A 459 50.91 -2.62 -29.48
N GLU A 460 51.17 -2.00 -30.63
CA GLU A 460 52.51 -1.56 -31.05
C GLU A 460 52.56 -0.01 -31.07
N GLU A 461 53.74 0.59 -31.03
CA GLU A 461 53.88 1.98 -30.53
C GLU A 461 53.48 3.11 -31.50
N ASP A 462 52.96 2.81 -32.70
CA ASP A 462 52.66 3.75 -33.79
C ASP A 462 51.14 3.95 -34.05
N GLU A 463 50.36 4.19 -33.00
CA GLU A 463 48.88 4.16 -33.03
C GLU A 463 48.20 5.53 -32.81
N VAL A 464 48.10 6.37 -33.86
CA VAL A 464 47.30 7.61 -33.83
C VAL A 464 45.85 7.37 -34.29
N GLU A 465 45.63 6.47 -35.25
CA GLU A 465 44.32 6.28 -35.89
C GLU A 465 43.30 5.53 -34.99
N HIS A 466 43.75 4.66 -34.08
CA HIS A 466 42.87 3.85 -33.22
C HIS A 466 42.13 4.63 -32.12
N PHE A 467 42.62 5.81 -31.74
CA PHE A 467 41.97 6.67 -30.74
C PHE A 467 41.15 7.81 -31.36
N ALA A 468 41.32 8.09 -32.66
CA ALA A 468 40.66 9.21 -33.32
C ALA A 468 39.12 9.18 -33.23
N PRO A 469 38.40 8.04 -33.38
CA PRO A 469 36.94 8.01 -33.29
C PRO A 469 36.41 8.33 -31.90
N ILE A 470 36.94 7.67 -30.86
CA ILE A 470 36.54 7.91 -29.47
C ILE A 470 36.89 9.33 -29.01
N LEU A 471 38.06 9.84 -29.38
CA LEU A 471 38.47 11.20 -29.04
C LEU A 471 37.59 12.24 -29.73
N ALA A 472 37.29 12.08 -31.03
CA ALA A 472 36.39 12.98 -31.75
C ALA A 472 34.96 12.98 -31.18
N PHE A 473 34.45 11.81 -30.76
CA PHE A 473 33.15 11.72 -30.08
C PHE A 473 33.17 12.42 -28.72
N LEU A 474 34.18 12.15 -27.88
CA LEU A 474 34.26 12.71 -26.53
C LEU A 474 34.67 14.19 -26.48
N ASP A 475 35.26 14.75 -27.54
CA ASP A 475 35.68 16.16 -27.57
C ASP A 475 34.59 17.14 -28.04
N HIS A 476 33.37 16.66 -28.32
CA HIS A 476 32.26 17.55 -28.69
C HIS A 476 31.95 18.53 -27.55
N GLU A 477 32.00 19.83 -27.85
CA GLU A 477 31.75 20.89 -26.88
C GLU A 477 30.29 20.85 -26.34
N GLY A 478 30.15 21.01 -25.04
CA GLY A 478 28.86 21.02 -24.34
C GLY A 478 28.11 19.68 -24.29
N TYR A 479 26.92 19.70 -23.69
CA TYR A 479 26.04 18.52 -23.59
C TYR A 479 25.32 18.19 -24.90
N SER A 480 25.14 16.90 -25.17
CA SER A 480 24.26 16.34 -26.20
C SER A 480 23.57 15.09 -25.66
N ASP A 481 22.39 14.74 -26.19
CA ASP A 481 21.60 13.60 -25.68
C ASP A 481 22.36 12.26 -25.77
N HIS A 482 23.26 12.11 -26.75
CA HIS A 482 24.11 10.92 -26.89
C HIS A 482 25.12 10.74 -25.74
N PHE A 483 25.38 11.76 -24.92
CA PHE A 483 26.20 11.64 -23.70
C PHE A 483 25.41 11.15 -22.48
N LYS A 484 24.10 10.97 -22.56
CA LYS A 484 23.28 10.49 -21.44
C LYS A 484 23.78 9.15 -20.89
N SER A 485 24.10 8.20 -21.77
CA SER A 485 24.65 6.88 -21.43
C SER A 485 26.04 6.93 -20.78
N LEU A 486 26.78 8.04 -20.92
CA LEU A 486 28.09 8.24 -20.33
C LEU A 486 28.00 8.63 -18.84
N TYR A 487 26.96 9.37 -18.48
CA TYR A 487 26.70 9.87 -17.12
C TYR A 487 25.77 8.97 -16.28
N ASP A 488 25.09 8.01 -16.91
CA ASP A 488 24.07 7.16 -16.31
C ASP A 488 24.55 6.34 -15.09
N PHE A 489 23.62 5.79 -14.31
CA PHE A 489 23.97 4.92 -13.19
C PHE A 489 24.59 3.58 -13.63
N SER A 490 24.12 3.02 -14.75
CA SER A 490 24.35 1.63 -15.16
C SER A 490 25.69 1.38 -15.86
N PHE A 491 26.46 2.45 -16.16
CA PHE A 491 27.64 2.40 -17.02
C PHE A 491 27.30 1.97 -18.47
N SER A 492 26.10 2.32 -18.97
CA SER A 492 25.58 1.80 -20.24
C SER A 492 26.54 2.06 -21.41
N PHE A 493 27.13 3.26 -21.51
CA PHE A 493 28.16 3.57 -22.51
C PHE A 493 29.36 2.62 -22.49
N LEU A 494 29.84 2.23 -21.30
CA LEU A 494 30.97 1.30 -21.22
C LEU A 494 30.55 -0.12 -21.62
N THR A 495 29.33 -0.55 -21.30
CA THR A 495 28.83 -1.89 -21.67
C THR A 495 28.47 -1.99 -23.15
N SER A 496 27.89 -0.94 -23.76
CA SER A 496 27.47 -0.96 -25.17
C SER A 496 28.64 -0.73 -26.14
N SER A 497 29.55 0.19 -25.82
CA SER A 497 30.59 0.62 -26.77
C SER A 497 31.93 -0.14 -26.63
N PHE A 498 32.09 -0.98 -25.60
CA PHE A 498 33.35 -1.70 -25.33
C PHE A 498 33.13 -3.20 -25.04
N TYR A 499 32.08 -3.80 -25.61
CA TYR A 499 31.77 -5.24 -25.47
C TYR A 499 32.92 -6.18 -25.92
N SER A 500 33.85 -5.67 -26.73
CA SER A 500 35.03 -6.40 -27.22
C SER A 500 36.11 -6.62 -26.15
N PHE A 501 36.07 -5.90 -25.01
CA PHE A 501 37.01 -6.07 -23.91
C PHE A 501 36.48 -7.12 -22.90
N SER A 502 37.21 -8.23 -22.76
CA SER A 502 36.85 -9.29 -21.81
C SER A 502 37.25 -8.98 -20.36
N GLU A 503 38.28 -8.15 -20.15
CA GLU A 503 38.83 -7.82 -18.84
C GLU A 503 38.75 -6.31 -18.50
N GLU A 504 38.26 -5.97 -17.31
CA GLU A 504 38.09 -4.57 -16.87
C GLU A 504 39.44 -3.84 -16.70
N ASP A 505 40.57 -4.54 -16.62
CA ASP A 505 41.91 -3.92 -16.59
C ASP A 505 42.42 -3.52 -17.98
N GLU A 506 42.04 -4.23 -19.05
CA GLU A 506 42.39 -3.89 -20.44
C GLU A 506 41.64 -2.61 -20.87
N LEU A 507 40.35 -2.51 -20.55
CA LEU A 507 39.55 -1.31 -20.78
C LEU A 507 40.12 -0.08 -20.04
N VAL A 508 40.59 -0.26 -18.80
CA VAL A 508 41.23 0.83 -18.05
C VAL A 508 42.54 1.26 -18.73
N ALA A 509 43.36 0.31 -19.21
CA ALA A 509 44.58 0.64 -19.94
C ALA A 509 44.29 1.43 -21.24
N TYR A 510 43.29 1.01 -22.01
CA TYR A 510 42.83 1.71 -23.23
C TYR A 510 42.32 3.14 -22.95
N LEU A 511 41.56 3.34 -21.87
CA LEU A 511 41.10 4.67 -21.47
C LEU A 511 42.25 5.54 -20.92
N GLU A 512 43.26 4.95 -20.27
CA GLU A 512 44.44 5.67 -19.82
C GLU A 512 45.38 6.09 -20.95
N THR A 513 45.52 5.30 -22.03
CA THR A 513 46.22 5.72 -23.26
C THR A 513 45.44 6.77 -24.01
N SER A 514 44.12 6.60 -24.19
CA SER A 514 43.21 7.59 -24.77
C SER A 514 43.35 8.95 -24.06
N ARG A 515 43.37 8.96 -22.71
CA ARG A 515 43.52 10.19 -21.91
C ARG A 515 44.86 10.88 -22.14
N LYS A 516 45.96 10.12 -22.29
CA LYS A 516 47.28 10.70 -22.61
C LYS A 516 47.25 11.38 -23.98
N TRP A 517 46.64 10.74 -24.98
CA TRP A 517 46.47 11.33 -26.31
C TRP A 517 45.60 12.59 -26.29
N ALA A 518 44.42 12.57 -25.65
CA ALA A 518 43.56 13.75 -25.51
C ALA A 518 44.34 14.96 -24.93
N LYS A 519 45.14 14.71 -23.89
CA LYS A 519 45.98 15.73 -23.25
C LYS A 519 47.10 16.26 -24.14
N MET A 520 47.73 15.40 -24.94
CA MET A 520 48.77 15.80 -25.89
C MET A 520 48.21 16.56 -27.10
N SER A 521 46.99 16.22 -27.53
CA SER A 521 46.27 16.85 -28.63
C SER A 521 45.47 18.10 -28.23
N HIS A 522 45.53 18.51 -26.95
CA HIS A 522 44.77 19.63 -26.38
C HIS A 522 43.23 19.51 -26.49
N MET A 523 42.72 18.28 -26.52
CA MET A 523 41.29 17.95 -26.57
C MET A 523 40.69 17.99 -25.15
N THR A 524 40.19 19.16 -24.74
CA THR A 524 39.79 19.45 -23.35
C THR A 524 38.57 18.66 -22.90
N TRP A 525 37.54 18.57 -23.74
CA TRP A 525 36.30 17.87 -23.44
C TRP A 525 36.54 16.35 -23.40
N ALA A 526 37.31 15.82 -24.36
CA ALA A 526 37.70 14.41 -24.34
C ALA A 526 38.53 14.05 -23.11
N HIS A 527 39.51 14.88 -22.74
CA HIS A 527 40.33 14.69 -21.54
C HIS A 527 39.47 14.70 -20.28
N ALA A 528 38.54 15.65 -20.12
CA ALA A 528 37.64 15.72 -18.97
C ALA A 528 36.71 14.50 -18.86
N ARG A 529 36.07 14.08 -19.97
CA ARG A 529 35.17 12.91 -20.00
C ARG A 529 35.92 11.58 -19.79
N LEU A 530 37.13 11.42 -20.32
CA LEU A 530 37.97 10.25 -20.05
C LEU A 530 38.43 10.18 -18.58
N CYS A 531 38.82 11.32 -18.00
CA CYS A 531 39.07 11.41 -16.55
C CYS A 531 37.83 11.02 -15.72
N PHE A 532 36.63 11.45 -16.11
CA PHE A 532 35.39 11.06 -15.44
C PHE A 532 35.16 9.53 -15.49
N LEU A 533 35.26 8.91 -16.67
CA LEU A 533 35.11 7.46 -16.84
C LEU A 533 36.14 6.66 -16.02
N LEU A 534 37.43 7.03 -16.10
CA LEU A 534 38.49 6.44 -15.29
C LEU A 534 38.27 6.62 -13.78
N GLY A 535 37.69 7.76 -13.37
CA GLY A 535 37.29 8.02 -12.00
C GLY A 535 36.16 7.09 -11.52
N ARG A 536 35.13 6.87 -12.35
CA ARG A 536 34.04 5.92 -12.06
C ARG A 536 34.52 4.47 -11.96
N LEU A 537 35.36 4.02 -12.89
CA LEU A 537 36.00 2.69 -12.83
C LEU A 537 36.91 2.55 -11.59
N SER A 538 37.62 3.61 -11.22
CA SER A 538 38.40 3.65 -9.98
C SER A 538 37.52 3.55 -8.72
N ILE A 539 36.32 4.15 -8.71
CA ILE A 539 35.33 3.95 -7.64
C ILE A 539 34.84 2.50 -7.60
N ARG A 540 34.54 1.90 -8.76
CA ARG A 540 34.09 0.49 -8.89
C ARG A 540 35.13 -0.47 -8.30
N LYS A 541 36.42 -0.25 -8.58
CA LYS A 541 37.57 -0.96 -8.00
C LYS A 541 37.97 -0.49 -6.59
N ILE A 542 37.16 0.35 -5.92
CA ILE A 542 37.37 0.88 -4.54
C ILE A 542 38.67 1.73 -4.39
N LYS A 543 39.33 2.11 -5.49
CA LYS A 543 40.54 2.94 -5.55
C LYS A 543 40.24 4.43 -5.37
N LEU A 544 39.62 4.80 -4.23
CA LEU A 544 39.09 6.16 -3.98
C LEU A 544 40.11 7.30 -4.17
N SER A 545 41.37 7.09 -3.77
CA SER A 545 42.42 8.10 -3.95
C SER A 545 42.77 8.33 -5.42
N GLN A 546 42.71 7.29 -6.26
CA GLN A 546 42.93 7.41 -7.70
C GLN A 546 41.75 8.12 -8.38
N ALA A 547 40.52 7.74 -8.01
CA ALA A 547 39.31 8.42 -8.47
C ALA A 547 39.32 9.91 -8.15
N ARG A 548 39.76 10.29 -6.93
CA ARG A 548 39.90 11.70 -6.52
C ARG A 548 40.82 12.48 -7.44
N VAL A 549 41.98 11.91 -7.80
CA VAL A 549 42.95 12.54 -8.70
C VAL A 549 42.35 12.74 -10.09
N TYR A 550 41.65 11.73 -10.63
CA TYR A 550 41.02 11.85 -11.95
C TYR A 550 39.91 12.91 -12.00
N PHE A 551 39.05 13.02 -10.98
CA PHE A 551 38.03 14.06 -10.94
C PHE A 551 38.60 15.46 -10.67
N GLU A 552 39.60 15.60 -9.79
CA GLU A 552 40.33 16.87 -9.61
C GLU A 552 41.04 17.32 -10.90
N GLU A 553 41.52 16.39 -11.71
CA GLU A 553 42.11 16.68 -13.02
C GLU A 553 41.05 17.13 -14.02
N ALA A 554 39.91 16.45 -14.12
CA ALA A 554 38.82 16.86 -15.01
C ALA A 554 38.31 18.28 -14.71
N ILE A 555 38.07 18.61 -13.43
CA ILE A 555 37.61 19.95 -13.03
C ILE A 555 38.66 21.03 -13.39
N ARG A 556 39.97 20.74 -13.26
CA ARG A 556 41.04 21.66 -13.66
C ARG A 556 41.19 21.81 -15.19
N VAL A 557 40.81 20.79 -15.96
CA VAL A 557 40.85 20.84 -17.45
C VAL A 557 39.67 21.62 -18.00
N LEU A 558 38.50 21.52 -17.37
CA LEU A 558 37.31 22.32 -17.72
C LEU A 558 37.49 23.81 -17.39
N ASP A 559 38.33 24.16 -16.40
CA ASP A 559 38.77 25.54 -16.09
C ASP A 559 37.65 26.57 -15.83
N GLY A 560 36.42 26.11 -15.53
CA GLY A 560 35.23 26.94 -15.36
C GLY A 560 34.13 26.73 -16.42
N ALA A 561 34.32 25.82 -17.38
CA ALA A 561 33.32 25.43 -18.38
C ALA A 561 32.06 24.78 -17.77
N PHE A 562 30.87 25.30 -18.10
CA PHE A 562 29.55 24.83 -17.65
C PHE A 562 28.62 24.39 -18.81
N GLU A 563 29.14 24.29 -20.03
CA GLU A 563 28.40 23.91 -21.24
C GLU A 563 27.86 22.47 -21.19
N ASP A 564 28.47 21.61 -20.35
CA ASP A 564 27.94 20.28 -19.99
C ASP A 564 27.67 20.22 -18.48
N LEU A 565 26.53 20.77 -18.06
CA LEU A 565 26.08 20.76 -16.67
C LEU A 565 25.96 19.34 -16.08
N SER A 566 25.71 18.33 -16.91
CA SER A 566 25.60 16.92 -16.48
C SER A 566 26.97 16.39 -16.05
N LEU A 567 28.01 16.61 -16.87
CA LEU A 567 29.40 16.28 -16.53
C LEU A 567 29.86 17.03 -15.28
N VAL A 568 29.62 18.35 -15.20
CA VAL A 568 30.03 19.18 -14.05
C VAL A 568 29.36 18.70 -12.77
N SER A 569 28.04 18.44 -12.81
CA SER A 569 27.29 17.88 -11.68
C SER A 569 27.88 16.54 -11.23
N ALA A 570 28.08 15.60 -12.17
CA ALA A 570 28.62 14.29 -11.85
C ALA A 570 30.05 14.37 -11.27
N LEU A 571 30.91 15.26 -11.79
CA LEU A 571 32.26 15.49 -11.28
C LEU A 571 32.28 16.03 -9.85
N TYR A 572 31.57 17.14 -9.59
CA TYR A 572 31.54 17.77 -8.27
C TYR A 572 30.92 16.85 -7.22
N ILE A 573 29.82 16.16 -7.54
CA ILE A 573 29.10 15.30 -6.59
C ILE A 573 29.90 14.01 -6.29
N ASN A 574 30.52 13.37 -7.30
CA ASN A 574 31.40 12.21 -7.04
C ASN A 574 32.65 12.58 -6.24
N LEU A 575 33.26 13.75 -6.53
CA LEU A 575 34.40 14.23 -5.77
C LEU A 575 34.00 14.53 -4.32
N ALA A 576 32.91 15.26 -4.10
CA ALA A 576 32.32 15.51 -2.78
C ALA A 576 32.07 14.22 -1.99
N ALA A 577 31.49 13.20 -2.62
CA ALA A 577 31.27 11.89 -1.99
C ALA A 577 32.59 11.23 -1.52
N ILE A 578 33.66 11.32 -2.33
CA ILE A 578 35.00 10.83 -1.93
C ILE A 578 35.55 11.63 -0.73
N TYR A 579 35.44 12.96 -0.75
CA TYR A 579 35.90 13.81 0.36
C TYR A 579 35.19 13.50 1.68
N LEU A 580 33.87 13.24 1.64
CA LEU A 580 33.09 12.80 2.80
C LEU A 580 33.55 11.44 3.31
N ARG A 581 33.75 10.45 2.43
CA ARG A 581 34.23 9.10 2.80
C ARG A 581 35.65 9.09 3.36
N GLN A 582 36.56 9.86 2.76
CA GLN A 582 37.94 9.99 3.23
C GLN A 582 38.06 10.90 4.47
N ARG A 583 36.97 11.52 4.93
CA ARG A 583 36.92 12.44 6.09
C ARG A 583 37.94 13.59 6.00
N LEU A 584 38.18 14.12 4.80
CA LEU A 584 39.19 15.15 4.54
C LEU A 584 38.70 16.56 4.93
N ARG A 585 38.91 16.93 6.20
CA ARG A 585 38.26 18.09 6.86
C ARG A 585 38.68 19.49 6.39
N HIS A 586 39.85 19.65 5.75
CA HIS A 586 40.50 20.97 5.62
C HIS A 586 40.56 21.53 4.19
N LYS A 587 40.08 20.80 3.17
CA LYS A 587 40.24 21.19 1.74
C LYS A 587 38.97 21.02 0.90
N GLY A 588 37.79 21.02 1.50
CA GLY A 588 36.54 20.78 0.76
C GLY A 588 35.24 21.42 1.23
N PRO A 589 35.15 22.40 2.17
CA PRO A 589 33.84 22.96 2.54
C PRO A 589 33.16 23.67 1.35
N THR A 590 33.89 24.50 0.60
CA THR A 590 33.38 25.16 -0.62
C THR A 590 32.93 24.15 -1.67
N LEU A 591 33.75 23.14 -1.94
CA LEU A 591 33.42 22.02 -2.84
C LEU A 591 32.14 21.29 -2.42
N LEU A 592 31.97 21.00 -1.13
CA LEU A 592 30.77 20.32 -0.62
C LEU A 592 29.51 21.18 -0.76
N GLU A 593 29.61 22.50 -0.60
CA GLU A 593 28.51 23.43 -0.83
C GLU A 593 28.17 23.59 -2.32
N LYS A 594 29.18 23.73 -3.19
CA LYS A 594 29.04 23.77 -4.65
C LYS A 594 28.41 22.47 -5.20
N ALA A 595 28.88 21.31 -4.74
CA ALA A 595 28.29 20.02 -5.06
C ALA A 595 26.85 19.85 -4.52
N GLY A 596 26.59 20.35 -3.30
CA GLY A 596 25.25 20.38 -2.71
C GLY A 596 24.28 21.25 -3.51
N ALA A 597 24.75 22.38 -4.05
CA ALA A 597 23.98 23.24 -4.94
C ALA A 597 23.64 22.54 -6.27
N LEU A 598 24.63 21.95 -6.95
CA LEU A 598 24.38 21.18 -8.20
C LEU A 598 23.35 20.06 -7.98
N LEU A 599 23.51 19.27 -6.92
CA LEU A 599 22.62 18.16 -6.57
C LEU A 599 21.19 18.60 -6.23
N ALA A 600 21.03 19.71 -5.50
CA ALA A 600 19.73 20.11 -4.96
C ALA A 600 18.96 21.08 -5.87
N CYS A 601 19.66 22.03 -6.52
CA CYS A 601 19.07 23.14 -7.27
C CYS A 601 18.73 22.79 -8.72
N LEU A 602 19.32 21.76 -9.31
CA LEU A 602 18.97 21.32 -10.66
C LEU A 602 17.71 20.41 -10.63
N PRO A 603 16.76 20.58 -11.56
CA PRO A 603 15.67 19.63 -11.76
C PRO A 603 16.20 18.33 -12.38
N ASP A 604 15.48 17.24 -12.15
CA ASP A 604 15.64 15.97 -12.87
C ASP A 604 17.04 15.32 -12.82
N HIS A 605 17.89 15.67 -11.82
CA HIS A 605 19.22 15.10 -11.59
C HIS A 605 19.23 13.57 -11.76
N GLU A 606 20.13 13.08 -12.61
CA GLU A 606 20.37 11.65 -12.83
C GLU A 606 21.59 11.19 -12.03
N PHE A 607 21.40 10.17 -11.19
CA PHE A 607 22.47 9.67 -10.33
C PHE A 607 23.47 8.85 -11.16
N SER A 608 24.74 9.24 -11.11
CA SER A 608 25.86 8.55 -11.78
C SER A 608 26.51 7.47 -10.90
N ALA A 609 26.35 7.56 -9.57
CA ALA A 609 26.97 6.63 -8.63
C ALA A 609 26.19 6.43 -7.32
N LYS A 610 26.28 5.20 -6.76
CA LYS A 610 25.72 4.85 -5.44
C LYS A 610 26.28 5.66 -4.26
N ASN A 611 27.41 6.34 -4.46
CA ASN A 611 28.09 7.11 -3.42
C ASN A 611 27.48 8.51 -3.23
N GLU A 612 26.67 8.99 -4.17
CA GLU A 612 26.02 10.31 -4.09
C GLU A 612 25.08 10.44 -2.87
N LEU A 613 24.64 9.31 -2.30
CA LEU A 613 23.85 9.27 -1.05
C LEU A 613 24.58 9.96 0.12
N ASP A 614 25.92 9.92 0.15
CA ASP A 614 26.72 10.62 1.16
C ASP A 614 26.57 12.15 1.04
N VAL A 615 26.45 12.65 -0.20
CA VAL A 615 26.21 14.08 -0.51
C VAL A 615 24.75 14.47 -0.26
N VAL A 616 23.78 13.62 -0.64
CA VAL A 616 22.36 13.81 -0.30
C VAL A 616 22.20 13.92 1.23
N ALA A 617 22.86 13.05 1.99
CA ALA A 617 22.85 13.12 3.45
C ALA A 617 23.55 14.39 4.00
N TYR A 618 24.62 14.88 3.34
CA TYR A 618 25.21 16.16 3.69
C TYR A 618 24.24 17.34 3.49
N VAL A 619 23.55 17.42 2.35
CA VAL A 619 22.57 18.48 2.07
C VAL A 619 21.37 18.40 3.03
N LEU A 620 20.88 17.19 3.33
CA LEU A 620 19.81 17.01 4.32
C LEU A 620 20.23 17.48 5.71
N ARG A 621 21.48 17.21 6.15
CA ARG A 621 22.02 17.76 7.40
C ARG A 621 22.05 19.29 7.38
N GLN A 622 22.48 19.92 6.27
CA GLN A 622 22.44 21.37 6.12
C GLN A 622 21.00 21.91 6.26
N GLY A 623 20.02 21.30 5.59
CA GLY A 623 18.59 21.64 5.73
C GLY A 623 18.10 21.62 7.17
N ILE A 624 18.46 20.58 7.93
CA ILE A 624 18.06 20.41 9.35
C ILE A 624 18.78 21.40 10.28
N VAL A 625 20.05 21.72 10.02
CA VAL A 625 20.85 22.73 10.75
C VAL A 625 20.29 24.14 10.54
N VAL A 626 20.02 24.52 9.29
CA VAL A 626 19.46 25.82 8.94
C VAL A 626 18.00 25.95 9.40
N GLY A 627 17.25 24.84 9.38
CA GLY A 627 15.80 24.81 9.60
C GLY A 627 15.00 25.07 8.33
N SER A 628 15.54 24.70 7.15
CA SER A 628 14.89 24.89 5.86
C SER A 628 14.05 23.68 5.47
N GLY A 629 12.73 23.77 5.69
CA GLY A 629 11.76 22.76 5.26
C GLY A 629 11.80 22.43 3.75
N PRO A 630 11.94 23.42 2.84
CA PRO A 630 12.08 23.13 1.40
C PRO A 630 13.34 22.34 1.04
N LEU A 631 14.49 22.65 1.67
CA LEU A 631 15.74 21.91 1.45
C LEU A 631 15.67 20.49 2.04
N GLU A 632 15.05 20.35 3.22
CA GLU A 632 14.77 19.05 3.84
C GLU A 632 13.92 18.17 2.91
N ALA A 633 12.83 18.72 2.36
CA ALA A 633 11.94 18.02 1.45
C ALA A 633 12.64 17.62 0.13
N ARG A 634 13.42 18.52 -0.48
CA ARG A 634 14.21 18.22 -1.69
C ARG A 634 15.21 17.09 -1.44
N SER A 635 15.90 17.11 -0.29
CA SER A 635 16.88 16.08 0.05
C SER A 635 16.23 14.72 0.34
N CYS A 636 15.06 14.70 1.01
CA CYS A 636 14.27 13.47 1.17
C CYS A 636 13.83 12.90 -0.19
N PHE A 637 13.36 13.72 -1.13
CA PHE A 637 13.02 13.29 -2.50
C PHE A 637 14.21 12.65 -3.24
N LEU A 638 15.38 13.29 -3.19
CA LEU A 638 16.61 12.76 -3.82
C LEU A 638 17.08 11.45 -3.16
N ALA A 639 17.00 11.35 -1.83
CA ALA A 639 17.32 10.12 -1.09
C ALA A 639 16.39 8.97 -1.51
N ILE A 640 15.08 9.23 -1.66
CA ILE A 640 14.09 8.24 -2.11
C ILE A 640 14.43 7.74 -3.51
N ARG A 641 14.66 8.63 -4.49
CA ARG A 641 14.99 8.23 -5.88
C ARG A 641 16.24 7.33 -5.92
N LEU A 642 17.31 7.71 -5.23
CA LEU A 642 18.55 6.92 -5.20
C LEU A 642 18.42 5.60 -4.44
N LEU A 643 17.69 5.56 -3.32
CA LEU A 643 17.48 4.31 -2.57
C LEU A 643 16.56 3.34 -3.31
N LEU A 644 15.59 3.84 -4.09
CA LEU A 644 14.74 3.02 -4.96
C LEU A 644 15.53 2.44 -6.15
N SER A 645 16.39 3.22 -6.82
CA SER A 645 17.24 2.69 -7.90
C SER A 645 18.26 1.66 -7.41
N LEU A 646 18.66 1.75 -6.14
CA LEU A 646 19.48 0.73 -5.45
C LEU A 646 18.69 -0.47 -4.93
N GLY A 647 17.36 -0.51 -5.06
CA GLY A 647 16.50 -1.57 -4.52
C GLY A 647 16.42 -1.62 -2.98
N ARG A 648 16.92 -0.60 -2.27
CA ARG A 648 17.05 -0.54 -0.79
C ARG A 648 15.76 -0.07 -0.11
N HIS A 649 14.64 -0.73 -0.44
CA HIS A 649 13.28 -0.39 -0.01
C HIS A 649 13.13 -0.11 1.50
N GLU A 650 13.84 -0.87 2.35
CA GLU A 650 13.78 -0.74 3.81
C GLU A 650 14.18 0.66 4.32
N GLU A 651 15.17 1.28 3.69
CA GLU A 651 15.73 2.59 4.07
C GLU A 651 14.95 3.75 3.47
N VAL A 652 14.15 3.53 2.42
CA VAL A 652 13.32 4.56 1.78
C VAL A 652 12.25 5.10 2.74
N LEU A 653 11.69 4.22 3.58
CA LEU A 653 10.47 4.50 4.34
C LEU A 653 10.57 5.77 5.24
N PRO A 654 11.60 5.96 6.10
CA PRO A 654 11.73 7.17 6.90
C PRO A 654 11.78 8.47 6.08
N PHE A 655 12.45 8.45 4.92
CA PHE A 655 12.52 9.62 4.03
C PHE A 655 11.17 9.88 3.35
N ALA A 656 10.45 8.84 2.95
CA ALA A 656 9.11 8.95 2.36
C ALA A 656 8.07 9.46 3.37
N GLU A 657 8.10 8.97 4.61
CA GLU A 657 7.24 9.44 5.71
C GLU A 657 7.53 10.90 6.05
N ARG A 658 8.82 11.29 6.12
CA ARG A 658 9.17 12.70 6.34
C ARG A 658 8.75 13.59 5.17
N LEU A 659 8.96 13.14 3.94
CA LEU A 659 8.55 13.88 2.75
C LEU A 659 7.04 14.11 2.71
N GLN A 660 6.26 13.08 3.05
CA GLN A 660 4.80 13.15 3.16
C GLN A 660 4.33 14.18 4.22
N LEU A 661 5.06 14.34 5.33
CA LEU A 661 4.78 15.37 6.35
C LEU A 661 5.16 16.78 5.91
N LEU A 662 6.17 16.93 5.03
CA LEU A 662 6.61 18.22 4.49
C LEU A 662 5.79 18.67 3.25
N CYS A 663 5.22 17.72 2.51
CA CYS A 663 4.39 17.95 1.33
C CYS A 663 3.01 18.54 1.68
N GLY A 664 2.91 19.86 1.73
CA GLY A 664 1.64 20.56 1.99
C GLY A 664 0.69 20.76 0.79
N HIS A 665 1.00 20.24 -0.40
CA HIS A 665 0.15 20.39 -1.61
C HIS A 665 -0.43 19.03 -2.04
N PRO A 666 -1.75 18.89 -2.32
CA PRO A 666 -2.41 17.60 -2.52
C PRO A 666 -1.76 16.63 -3.53
N PRO A 667 -1.49 16.99 -4.80
CA PRO A 667 -0.87 16.07 -5.77
C PRO A 667 0.56 15.63 -5.40
N ALA A 668 1.33 16.44 -4.66
CA ALA A 668 2.66 16.04 -4.17
C ALA A 668 2.56 15.05 -3.00
N SER A 669 1.59 15.27 -2.11
CA SER A 669 1.16 14.34 -1.07
C SER A 669 0.62 13.03 -1.66
N GLU A 670 0.00 13.04 -2.83
CA GLU A 670 -0.60 11.83 -3.42
C GLU A 670 0.45 10.87 -4.00
N ALA A 671 1.46 11.39 -4.72
CA ALA A 671 2.56 10.55 -5.21
C ALA A 671 3.33 9.90 -4.05
N THR A 672 3.59 10.66 -2.99
CA THR A 672 4.25 10.14 -1.78
C THR A 672 3.39 9.14 -1.02
N ALA A 673 2.07 9.35 -0.90
CA ALA A 673 1.15 8.37 -0.34
C ALA A 673 1.11 7.06 -1.13
N THR A 674 1.14 7.10 -2.48
CA THR A 674 1.21 5.88 -3.29
C THR A 674 2.50 5.09 -3.05
N LEU A 675 3.64 5.79 -2.91
CA LEU A 675 4.91 5.15 -2.56
C LEU A 675 4.84 4.54 -1.15
N LEU A 676 4.28 5.24 -0.16
CA LEU A 676 4.10 4.72 1.19
C LEU A 676 3.26 3.43 1.21
N SER A 677 2.14 3.39 0.48
CA SER A 677 1.33 2.15 0.38
C SER A 677 2.10 0.96 -0.19
N PHE A 678 3.03 1.19 -1.13
CA PHE A 678 3.92 0.16 -1.64
C PHE A 678 4.96 -0.28 -0.60
N LEU A 679 5.58 0.67 0.11
CA LEU A 679 6.61 0.37 1.11
C LEU A 679 6.02 -0.39 2.32
N TYR A 680 4.83 -0.03 2.79
CA TYR A 680 4.16 -0.75 3.88
C TYR A 680 3.78 -2.20 3.49
N ASP A 681 3.33 -2.44 2.26
CA ASP A 681 3.05 -3.81 1.78
C ASP A 681 4.33 -4.66 1.76
N LYS A 682 5.45 -4.09 1.30
CA LYS A 682 6.76 -4.76 1.31
C LYS A 682 7.31 -5.03 2.71
N LYS A 683 7.00 -4.19 3.69
CA LYS A 683 7.32 -4.44 5.11
C LYS A 683 6.34 -5.39 5.81
N TYR A 684 5.33 -5.92 5.10
CA TYR A 684 4.25 -6.74 5.66
C TYR A 684 3.47 -6.04 6.78
N LEU A 685 3.17 -4.75 6.59
CA LEU A 685 2.38 -3.91 7.49
C LEU A 685 0.99 -3.65 6.87
N PRO A 686 0.03 -4.59 7.00
CA PRO A 686 -1.20 -4.56 6.23
C PRO A 686 -2.19 -3.48 6.69
N HIS A 687 -2.29 -3.15 7.98
CA HIS A 687 -3.19 -2.09 8.45
C HIS A 687 -2.75 -0.71 7.97
N LEU A 688 -1.45 -0.41 8.03
CA LEU A 688 -0.82 0.80 7.50
C LEU A 688 -0.92 0.87 5.98
N THR A 689 -0.78 -0.28 5.29
CA THR A 689 -1.01 -0.36 3.84
C THR A 689 -2.43 0.08 3.49
N VAL A 690 -3.45 -0.49 4.14
CA VAL A 690 -4.85 -0.12 3.87
C VAL A 690 -5.15 1.32 4.32
N ALA A 691 -4.60 1.76 5.45
CA ALA A 691 -4.80 3.11 5.98
C ALA A 691 -4.23 4.20 5.06
N SER A 692 -3.03 3.99 4.51
CA SER A 692 -2.38 4.92 3.58
C SER A 692 -3.15 5.10 2.27
N VAL A 693 -3.85 4.05 1.80
CA VAL A 693 -4.75 4.14 0.64
C VAL A 693 -6.07 4.84 1.01
N GLN A 694 -6.68 4.49 2.15
CA GLN A 694 -8.01 4.99 2.55
C GLN A 694 -8.03 6.45 3.01
N LYS A 695 -6.92 7.01 3.50
CA LYS A 695 -6.86 8.42 3.94
C LYS A 695 -6.91 9.45 2.78
N ARG A 696 -7.06 8.98 1.53
CA ARG A 696 -7.11 9.80 0.32
C ARG A 696 -8.47 10.51 0.21
N GLY A 697 -8.46 11.79 -0.16
CA GLY A 697 -9.70 12.53 -0.45
C GLY A 697 -10.39 12.03 -1.72
N PRO A 698 -11.74 12.15 -1.83
CA PRO A 698 -12.52 11.58 -2.94
C PRO A 698 -12.35 12.28 -4.31
N GLN A 699 -11.40 13.21 -4.47
CA GLN A 699 -11.22 14.04 -5.68
C GLN A 699 -9.80 14.01 -6.27
N SER A 700 -9.02 12.96 -5.99
CA SER A 700 -7.68 12.81 -6.56
C SER A 700 -7.73 12.27 -8.00
N ALA A 701 -7.75 13.19 -8.96
CA ALA A 701 -7.64 12.90 -10.39
C ALA A 701 -6.19 12.52 -10.78
N ARG A 702 -5.82 11.25 -10.58
CA ARG A 702 -4.64 10.63 -11.22
C ARG A 702 -4.94 9.20 -11.66
N GLY A 703 -4.27 8.78 -12.74
CA GLY A 703 -4.78 7.80 -13.69
C GLY A 703 -5.24 6.44 -13.15
N MET A 704 -6.20 5.87 -13.87
CA MET A 704 -6.84 4.56 -13.67
C MET A 704 -5.93 3.45 -13.12
N SER A 705 -4.72 3.31 -13.67
CA SER A 705 -3.73 2.29 -13.26
C SER A 705 -3.34 2.36 -11.77
N VAL A 706 -3.30 3.55 -11.17
CA VAL A 706 -2.98 3.74 -9.74
C VAL A 706 -4.14 3.28 -8.87
N SER A 707 -5.37 3.67 -9.21
CA SER A 707 -6.57 3.32 -8.44
C SER A 707 -6.87 1.81 -8.49
N ILE A 708 -6.63 1.16 -9.63
CA ILE A 708 -6.74 -0.30 -9.78
C ILE A 708 -5.70 -1.02 -8.90
N TRP A 709 -4.44 -0.59 -8.95
CA TRP A 709 -3.37 -1.15 -8.13
C TRP A 709 -3.60 -0.94 -6.62
N GLN A 710 -4.18 0.20 -6.22
CA GLN A 710 -4.62 0.45 -4.85
C GLN A 710 -5.76 -0.49 -4.41
N ALA A 711 -6.75 -0.74 -5.26
CA ALA A 711 -7.80 -1.70 -4.96
C ALA A 711 -7.24 -3.13 -4.78
N TYR A 712 -6.28 -3.53 -5.64
CA TYR A 712 -5.52 -4.77 -5.49
C TYR A 712 -4.77 -4.86 -4.16
N LEU A 713 -4.00 -3.82 -3.78
CA LEU A 713 -3.29 -3.80 -2.50
C LEU A 713 -4.23 -3.96 -1.30
N VAL A 714 -5.38 -3.27 -1.30
CA VAL A 714 -6.34 -3.37 -0.20
C VAL A 714 -6.99 -4.74 -0.14
N LEU A 715 -7.33 -5.35 -1.29
CA LEU A 715 -7.84 -6.73 -1.34
C LEU A 715 -6.81 -7.74 -0.80
N GLN A 716 -5.54 -7.62 -1.19
CA GLN A 716 -4.47 -8.49 -0.74
C GLN A 716 -4.12 -8.31 0.74
N ASN A 717 -4.23 -7.10 1.29
CA ASN A 717 -3.91 -6.83 2.69
C ASN A 717 -5.11 -7.07 3.63
N ALA A 718 -6.35 -6.93 3.14
CA ALA A 718 -7.55 -7.26 3.92
C ALA A 718 -7.63 -8.77 4.26
N THR A 719 -7.16 -9.67 3.40
CA THR A 719 -7.08 -11.10 3.72
C THR A 719 -6.00 -11.39 4.77
N LYS A 720 -4.86 -10.70 4.72
CA LYS A 720 -3.81 -10.76 5.76
C LYS A 720 -4.35 -10.31 7.13
N ILE A 721 -5.11 -9.20 7.18
CA ILE A 721 -5.70 -8.65 8.42
C ILE A 721 -6.67 -9.64 9.08
N LEU A 722 -7.54 -10.28 8.28
CA LEU A 722 -8.58 -11.16 8.81
C LEU A 722 -8.04 -12.55 9.25
N GLY A 723 -6.74 -12.83 9.07
CA GLY A 723 -6.12 -14.10 9.47
C GLY A 723 -6.65 -15.34 8.73
N VAL A 724 -7.47 -15.16 7.69
CA VAL A 724 -8.12 -16.26 6.97
C VAL A 724 -7.09 -16.95 6.09
N PRO A 725 -6.89 -18.28 6.20
CA PRO A 725 -5.94 -19.00 5.36
C PRO A 725 -6.32 -18.88 3.88
N SER A 726 -5.30 -18.81 3.02
CA SER A 726 -5.38 -18.53 1.58
C SER A 726 -6.08 -19.61 0.73
N LEU A 727 -6.96 -20.43 1.30
CA LEU A 727 -7.82 -21.35 0.55
C LEU A 727 -9.17 -20.73 0.15
N SER A 728 -9.60 -19.63 0.79
CA SER A 728 -10.88 -18.97 0.50
C SER A 728 -10.76 -17.83 -0.54
N TRP A 729 -10.09 -18.08 -1.68
CA TRP A 729 -9.97 -17.13 -2.82
C TRP A 729 -11.32 -16.63 -3.39
N GLY A 730 -12.45 -17.14 -2.91
CA GLY A 730 -13.78 -16.63 -3.20
C GLY A 730 -14.17 -15.36 -2.41
N GLU A 731 -13.73 -15.19 -1.16
CA GLU A 731 -14.27 -14.18 -0.24
C GLU A 731 -13.61 -12.80 -0.39
N VAL A 732 -14.43 -11.76 -0.52
CA VAL A 732 -14.01 -10.38 -0.75
C VAL A 732 -14.41 -9.54 0.48
N SER A 733 -13.41 -9.04 1.21
CA SER A 733 -13.67 -8.22 2.40
C SER A 733 -14.37 -6.90 2.07
N ALA A 734 -15.46 -6.59 2.79
CA ALA A 734 -16.17 -5.31 2.70
C ALA A 734 -15.25 -4.08 2.85
N LEU A 735 -14.11 -4.21 3.54
CA LEU A 735 -13.10 -3.16 3.72
C LEU A 735 -12.58 -2.59 2.39
N ALA A 736 -12.60 -3.38 1.32
CA ALA A 736 -12.20 -2.96 -0.03
C ALA A 736 -13.30 -2.19 -0.79
N CYS A 737 -14.52 -2.08 -0.27
CA CYS A 737 -15.63 -1.41 -0.97
C CYS A 737 -15.33 0.05 -1.38
N PRO A 738 -14.77 0.92 -0.52
CA PRO A 738 -14.50 2.31 -0.89
C PRO A 738 -13.45 2.42 -2.02
N THR A 739 -12.38 1.63 -1.95
CA THR A 739 -11.28 1.68 -2.94
C THR A 739 -11.66 1.03 -4.27
N LEU A 740 -12.45 -0.05 -4.26
CA LEU A 740 -13.04 -0.62 -5.46
C LEU A 740 -13.99 0.37 -6.16
N ARG A 741 -14.76 1.17 -5.41
CA ARG A 741 -15.60 2.24 -5.97
C ARG A 741 -14.78 3.38 -6.56
N GLN A 742 -13.69 3.79 -5.89
CA GLN A 742 -12.77 4.80 -6.43
C GLN A 742 -12.09 4.32 -7.72
N ALA A 743 -11.70 3.05 -7.79
CA ALA A 743 -11.19 2.43 -9.01
C ALA A 743 -12.25 2.41 -10.13
N LEU A 744 -13.50 2.07 -9.81
CA LEU A 744 -14.61 2.05 -10.78
C LEU A 744 -14.85 3.44 -11.38
N ALA A 745 -14.94 4.49 -10.56
CA ALA A 745 -15.10 5.88 -11.02
C ALA A 745 -13.94 6.32 -11.92
N ALA A 746 -12.69 5.99 -11.58
CA ALA A 746 -11.53 6.28 -12.42
C ALA A 746 -11.55 5.52 -13.76
N CYS A 747 -12.15 4.32 -13.82
CA CYS A 747 -12.34 3.58 -15.07
C CYS A 747 -13.51 4.13 -15.91
N GLU A 748 -14.54 4.70 -15.27
CA GLU A 748 -15.65 5.40 -15.93
C GLU A 748 -15.15 6.64 -16.68
N GLU A 749 -14.31 7.46 -16.05
CA GLU A 749 -13.66 8.63 -16.66
C GLU A 749 -12.80 8.29 -17.89
N GLN A 750 -12.12 7.14 -17.89
CA GLN A 750 -11.21 6.71 -18.95
C GLN A 750 -11.83 5.73 -19.97
N THR A 751 -13.12 5.42 -19.83
CA THR A 751 -13.87 4.51 -20.74
C THR A 751 -13.36 3.07 -20.88
N ASP A 752 -12.60 2.55 -19.90
CA ASP A 752 -12.19 1.13 -19.89
C ASP A 752 -13.34 0.21 -19.45
N LEU A 753 -14.17 -0.14 -20.42
CA LEU A 753 -15.30 -1.05 -20.28
C LEU A 753 -14.90 -2.43 -19.72
N SER A 754 -13.72 -2.94 -20.06
CA SER A 754 -13.29 -4.28 -19.63
C SER A 754 -13.11 -4.33 -18.11
N THR A 755 -12.51 -3.28 -17.56
CA THR A 755 -12.21 -3.14 -16.15
C THR A 755 -13.41 -2.71 -15.33
N GLN A 756 -14.25 -1.82 -15.87
CA GLN A 756 -15.55 -1.49 -15.26
C GLN A 756 -16.37 -2.75 -14.99
N ARG A 757 -16.47 -3.68 -15.97
CA ARG A 757 -17.17 -4.96 -15.77
C ARG A 757 -16.52 -5.81 -14.67
N ILE A 758 -15.20 -5.96 -14.67
CA ILE A 758 -14.47 -6.74 -13.64
C ILE A 758 -14.73 -6.17 -12.23
N LEU A 759 -14.59 -4.85 -12.04
CA LEU A 759 -14.82 -4.20 -10.75
C LEU A 759 -16.28 -4.30 -10.31
N CYS A 760 -17.24 -4.15 -11.21
CA CYS A 760 -18.67 -4.36 -10.92
C CYS A 760 -18.97 -5.81 -10.50
N LEU A 761 -18.34 -6.81 -11.13
CA LEU A 761 -18.49 -8.21 -10.75
C LEU A 761 -17.92 -8.47 -9.33
N ILE A 762 -16.72 -7.98 -9.01
CA ILE A 762 -16.11 -8.10 -7.67
C ILE A 762 -16.99 -7.43 -6.61
N LEU A 763 -17.44 -6.19 -6.86
CA LEU A 763 -18.35 -5.49 -5.96
C LEU A 763 -19.65 -6.29 -5.77
N SER A 764 -20.27 -6.77 -6.84
CA SER A 764 -21.51 -7.56 -6.73
C SER A 764 -21.35 -8.84 -5.91
N LYS A 765 -20.21 -9.52 -6.01
CA LYS A 765 -19.86 -10.74 -5.26
C LYS A 765 -19.74 -10.45 -3.77
N MET A 766 -19.05 -9.37 -3.40
CA MET A 766 -18.92 -8.86 -2.03
C MET A 766 -20.28 -8.50 -1.42
N TYR A 767 -21.17 -7.84 -2.18
CA TYR A 767 -22.53 -7.53 -1.71
C TYR A 767 -23.39 -8.78 -1.50
N LEU A 768 -23.22 -9.86 -2.29
CA LEU A 768 -23.88 -11.15 -2.05
C LEU A 768 -23.36 -11.84 -0.79
N GLN A 769 -22.03 -11.88 -0.61
CA GLN A 769 -21.38 -12.49 0.56
C GLN A 769 -21.86 -11.88 1.88
N HIS A 770 -22.06 -10.55 1.89
CA HIS A 770 -22.58 -9.82 3.04
C HIS A 770 -24.11 -9.66 3.05
N ARG A 771 -24.85 -10.53 2.35
CA ARG A 771 -26.32 -10.67 2.41
C ARG A 771 -27.10 -9.40 2.02
N SER A 772 -26.57 -8.59 1.10
CA SER A 772 -27.17 -7.33 0.61
C SER A 772 -27.48 -7.40 -0.90
N PRO A 773 -28.56 -8.11 -1.30
CA PRO A 773 -28.82 -8.42 -2.70
C PRO A 773 -29.17 -7.19 -3.55
N GLU A 774 -29.71 -6.12 -2.96
CA GLU A 774 -30.03 -4.87 -3.67
C GLU A 774 -28.77 -4.21 -4.24
N GLY A 775 -27.69 -4.14 -3.45
CA GLY A 775 -26.41 -3.60 -3.90
C GLY A 775 -25.74 -4.49 -4.95
N SER A 776 -25.91 -5.81 -4.86
CA SER A 776 -25.46 -6.74 -5.90
C SER A 776 -26.19 -6.52 -7.22
N VAL A 777 -27.53 -6.41 -7.19
CA VAL A 777 -28.36 -6.11 -8.38
C VAL A 777 -27.95 -4.77 -9.02
N TYR A 778 -27.61 -3.74 -8.24
CA TYR A 778 -27.10 -2.47 -8.77
C TYR A 778 -25.84 -2.67 -9.62
N TYR A 779 -24.77 -3.25 -9.03
CA TYR A 779 -23.50 -3.44 -9.75
C TYR A 779 -23.60 -4.46 -10.89
N LEU A 780 -24.45 -5.49 -10.78
CA LEU A 780 -24.71 -6.43 -11.88
C LEU A 780 -25.49 -5.82 -13.04
N SER A 781 -26.36 -4.85 -12.76
CA SER A 781 -27.04 -4.09 -13.82
C SER A 781 -26.04 -3.24 -14.61
N GLN A 782 -25.06 -2.63 -13.92
CA GLN A 782 -23.94 -1.92 -14.55
C GLN A 782 -23.04 -2.88 -15.34
N ALA A 783 -22.62 -4.00 -14.75
CA ALA A 783 -21.82 -5.02 -15.43
C ALA A 783 -22.51 -5.58 -16.69
N HIS A 784 -23.84 -5.70 -16.68
CA HIS A 784 -24.64 -6.13 -17.82
C HIS A 784 -24.71 -5.08 -18.93
N ALA A 785 -24.91 -3.81 -18.58
CA ALA A 785 -24.89 -2.70 -19.54
C ALA A 785 -23.53 -2.59 -20.24
N VAL A 786 -22.44 -2.68 -19.47
CA VAL A 786 -21.06 -2.68 -19.99
C VAL A 786 -20.75 -3.96 -20.79
N GLY A 787 -21.22 -5.12 -20.33
CA GLY A 787 -21.04 -6.41 -21.02
C GLY A 787 -21.62 -6.42 -22.44
N LYS A 788 -22.79 -5.80 -22.64
CA LYS A 788 -23.39 -5.62 -23.99
C LYS A 788 -22.53 -4.84 -24.98
N LEU A 789 -21.63 -3.98 -24.49
CA LEU A 789 -20.72 -3.21 -25.33
C LEU A 789 -19.43 -3.96 -25.65
N LEU A 790 -19.06 -4.97 -24.83
CA LEU A 790 -17.85 -5.78 -25.00
C LEU A 790 -18.07 -6.96 -25.95
N GLY A 791 -19.16 -7.72 -25.77
CA GLY A 791 -19.43 -8.92 -26.57
C GLY A 791 -20.60 -9.76 -26.08
N GLU A 792 -21.00 -10.74 -26.90
CA GLU A 792 -22.15 -11.61 -26.60
C GLU A 792 -21.92 -12.50 -25.37
N GLN A 793 -20.68 -12.99 -25.18
CA GLN A 793 -20.31 -13.87 -24.06
C GLN A 793 -20.29 -13.09 -22.73
N GLU A 794 -19.74 -11.89 -22.74
CA GLU A 794 -19.66 -10.97 -21.61
C GLU A 794 -21.05 -10.50 -21.17
N ALA A 795 -21.91 -10.19 -22.14
CA ALA A 795 -23.31 -9.85 -21.91
C ALA A 795 -24.09 -11.06 -21.34
N PHE A 796 -23.83 -12.27 -21.85
CA PHE A 796 -24.47 -13.50 -21.40
C PHE A 796 -24.12 -13.83 -19.93
N GLU A 797 -22.84 -13.80 -19.57
CA GLU A 797 -22.33 -13.96 -18.20
C GLU A 797 -22.99 -12.99 -17.23
N ALA A 798 -22.96 -11.70 -17.54
CA ALA A 798 -23.54 -10.67 -16.68
C ALA A 798 -25.08 -10.81 -16.58
N SER A 799 -25.76 -11.24 -17.65
CA SER A 799 -27.20 -11.54 -17.63
C SER A 799 -27.55 -12.67 -16.66
N LEU A 800 -26.75 -13.76 -16.66
CA LEU A 800 -26.96 -14.87 -15.73
C LEU A 800 -26.70 -14.48 -14.28
N CYS A 801 -25.61 -13.76 -13.99
CA CYS A 801 -25.34 -13.23 -12.66
C CYS A 801 -26.49 -12.32 -12.18
N LEU A 802 -26.97 -11.40 -13.02
CA LEU A 802 -28.06 -10.48 -12.68
C LEU A 802 -29.38 -11.23 -12.44
N ALA A 803 -29.72 -12.23 -13.26
CA ALA A 803 -30.88 -13.09 -13.05
C ALA A 803 -30.79 -13.89 -11.74
N TRP A 804 -29.59 -14.38 -11.39
CA TRP A 804 -29.35 -15.06 -10.11
C TRP A 804 -29.54 -14.11 -8.92
N ALA A 805 -28.96 -12.90 -8.97
CA ALA A 805 -29.15 -11.90 -7.93
C ALA A 805 -30.62 -11.48 -7.76
N TYR A 806 -31.41 -11.41 -8.83
CA TYR A 806 -32.85 -11.18 -8.73
C TYR A 806 -33.62 -12.32 -8.04
N LEU A 807 -33.19 -13.58 -8.20
CA LEU A 807 -33.78 -14.72 -7.48
C LEU A 807 -33.46 -14.65 -5.98
N LEU A 808 -32.22 -14.30 -5.62
CA LEU A 808 -31.82 -14.08 -4.23
C LEU A 808 -32.59 -12.91 -3.59
N ALA A 809 -32.80 -11.82 -4.35
CA ALA A 809 -33.63 -10.67 -3.97
C ALA A 809 -35.15 -10.97 -3.93
N ARG A 810 -35.58 -12.21 -4.19
CA ARG A 810 -36.99 -12.64 -4.30
C ARG A 810 -37.81 -11.86 -5.36
N GLN A 811 -37.14 -11.35 -6.39
CA GLN A 811 -37.73 -10.62 -7.52
C GLN A 811 -37.85 -11.53 -8.76
N SER A 812 -38.44 -12.71 -8.59
CA SER A 812 -38.46 -13.81 -9.56
C SER A 812 -39.04 -13.44 -10.94
N LYS A 813 -39.96 -12.46 -11.00
CA LYS A 813 -40.48 -11.92 -12.27
C LYS A 813 -39.40 -11.26 -13.14
N LYS A 814 -38.54 -10.43 -12.54
CA LYS A 814 -37.42 -9.79 -13.25
C LYS A 814 -36.38 -10.82 -13.70
N ALA A 815 -36.17 -11.87 -12.92
CA ALA A 815 -35.33 -12.99 -13.35
C ALA A 815 -35.91 -13.69 -14.59
N LEU A 816 -37.23 -13.89 -14.67
CA LEU A 816 -37.89 -14.44 -15.87
C LEU A 816 -37.77 -13.50 -17.09
N GLU A 817 -37.94 -12.19 -16.90
CA GLU A 817 -37.78 -11.17 -17.95
C GLU A 817 -36.38 -11.18 -18.60
N ILE A 818 -35.34 -11.59 -17.87
CA ILE A 818 -33.98 -11.79 -18.39
C ILE A 818 -33.79 -13.19 -18.97
N LEU A 819 -34.20 -14.25 -18.25
CA LEU A 819 -33.89 -15.64 -18.60
C LEU A 819 -34.71 -16.17 -19.79
N GLU A 820 -35.95 -15.73 -19.99
CA GLU A 820 -36.77 -16.20 -21.12
C GLU A 820 -36.19 -15.75 -22.48
N PRO A 821 -35.82 -14.46 -22.69
CA PRO A 821 -35.11 -14.03 -23.91
C PRO A 821 -33.72 -14.66 -24.06
N LEU A 822 -32.96 -14.77 -22.96
CA LEU A 822 -31.59 -15.32 -22.97
C LEU A 822 -31.56 -16.80 -23.41
N LEU A 823 -32.62 -17.57 -23.11
CA LEU A 823 -32.78 -18.93 -23.63
C LEU A 823 -32.98 -18.96 -25.15
N CYS A 824 -33.68 -17.97 -25.70
CA CYS A 824 -33.99 -17.88 -27.13
C CYS A 824 -32.82 -17.41 -27.98
N SER A 825 -31.86 -16.65 -27.42
CA SER A 825 -30.67 -16.18 -28.15
C SER A 825 -29.59 -17.26 -28.31
N LEU A 826 -29.55 -18.28 -27.44
CA LEU A 826 -28.57 -19.36 -27.51
C LEU A 826 -28.82 -20.28 -28.71
N ARG A 827 -27.82 -20.40 -29.61
CA ARG A 827 -27.84 -21.34 -30.75
C ARG A 827 -27.81 -22.80 -30.31
N GLU A 828 -28.26 -23.71 -31.17
CA GLU A 828 -28.48 -25.12 -30.81
C GLU A 828 -27.19 -25.94 -30.61
N THR A 829 -26.14 -25.60 -31.35
CA THR A 829 -24.93 -26.42 -31.50
C THR A 829 -23.74 -25.95 -30.68
N GLU A 830 -23.75 -24.73 -30.15
CA GLU A 830 -22.54 -24.05 -29.66
C GLU A 830 -22.44 -23.92 -28.13
N CYS A 831 -23.53 -24.07 -27.36
CA CYS A 831 -23.40 -24.09 -25.89
C CYS A 831 -24.47 -24.89 -25.11
N MET A 832 -24.27 -26.20 -25.02
CA MET A 832 -25.17 -27.12 -24.31
C MET A 832 -25.16 -26.92 -22.78
N THR A 833 -24.01 -26.58 -22.20
CA THR A 833 -23.87 -26.30 -20.75
C THR A 833 -24.65 -25.05 -20.33
N GLN A 834 -24.46 -23.94 -21.04
CA GLN A 834 -25.15 -22.66 -20.77
C GLN A 834 -26.67 -22.78 -20.87
N ARG A 835 -27.19 -23.46 -21.92
CA ARG A 835 -28.63 -23.78 -22.04
C ARG A 835 -29.17 -24.55 -20.83
N GLY A 836 -28.36 -25.46 -20.29
CA GLY A 836 -28.68 -26.21 -19.07
C GLY A 836 -28.78 -25.34 -17.82
N VAL A 837 -27.85 -24.39 -17.63
CA VAL A 837 -27.90 -23.39 -16.55
C VAL A 837 -29.16 -22.53 -16.67
N VAL A 838 -29.44 -21.97 -17.84
CA VAL A 838 -30.64 -21.13 -18.06
C VAL A 838 -31.91 -21.91 -17.70
N HIS A 839 -31.98 -23.20 -18.07
CA HIS A 839 -33.09 -24.08 -17.65
C HIS A 839 -33.14 -24.34 -16.13
N ASN A 840 -32.00 -24.48 -15.45
CA ASN A 840 -31.97 -24.62 -13.99
C ASN A 840 -32.50 -23.34 -13.29
N LEU A 841 -32.01 -22.15 -13.70
CA LEU A 841 -32.46 -20.86 -13.16
C LEU A 841 -33.92 -20.55 -13.49
N LEU A 842 -34.41 -20.86 -14.69
CA LEU A 842 -35.83 -20.78 -15.04
C LEU A 842 -36.69 -21.72 -14.17
N GLY A 843 -36.16 -22.90 -13.81
CA GLY A 843 -36.81 -23.82 -12.88
C GLY A 843 -37.01 -23.19 -11.50
N LEU A 844 -35.98 -22.52 -10.98
CA LEU A 844 -36.00 -21.78 -9.71
C LEU A 844 -37.00 -20.61 -9.76
N ALA A 845 -36.93 -19.79 -10.80
CA ALA A 845 -37.83 -18.66 -11.00
C ALA A 845 -39.31 -19.08 -11.08
N PHE A 846 -39.61 -20.15 -11.82
CA PHE A 846 -40.96 -20.70 -11.89
C PHE A 846 -41.40 -21.37 -10.58
N GLN A 847 -40.49 -21.95 -9.80
CA GLN A 847 -40.84 -22.52 -8.49
C GLN A 847 -41.26 -21.43 -7.52
N ASP A 848 -40.51 -20.33 -7.44
CA ASP A 848 -40.78 -19.23 -6.51
C ASP A 848 -42.08 -18.48 -6.89
N GLU A 849 -42.42 -18.40 -8.18
CA GLU A 849 -43.74 -17.95 -8.68
C GLU A 849 -44.87 -19.00 -8.51
N GLY A 850 -44.62 -20.15 -7.88
CA GLY A 850 -45.60 -21.22 -7.65
C GLY A 850 -46.02 -22.03 -8.90
N ARG A 851 -45.31 -21.87 -10.02
CA ARG A 851 -45.64 -22.46 -11.33
C ARG A 851 -45.04 -23.87 -11.49
N ILE A 852 -45.41 -24.77 -10.58
CA ILE A 852 -44.84 -26.11 -10.37
C ILE A 852 -44.64 -26.89 -11.70
N SER A 853 -45.64 -26.90 -12.58
CA SER A 853 -45.58 -27.66 -13.85
C SER A 853 -44.59 -27.09 -14.87
N ARG A 854 -44.28 -25.78 -14.81
CA ARG A 854 -43.20 -25.17 -15.62
C ARG A 854 -41.85 -25.40 -14.97
N ALA A 855 -41.74 -25.25 -13.64
CA ALA A 855 -40.51 -25.52 -12.90
C ALA A 855 -40.00 -26.95 -13.14
N ALA A 856 -40.88 -27.96 -13.05
CA ALA A 856 -40.53 -29.36 -13.31
C ALA A 856 -40.03 -29.60 -14.75
N LYS A 857 -40.66 -28.97 -15.75
CA LYS A 857 -40.23 -29.06 -17.16
C LYS A 857 -38.84 -28.42 -17.36
N SER A 858 -38.58 -27.28 -16.73
CA SER A 858 -37.29 -26.62 -16.80
C SER A 858 -36.19 -27.44 -16.13
N TYR A 859 -36.40 -27.97 -14.92
CA TYR A 859 -35.42 -28.84 -14.27
C TYR A 859 -35.19 -30.17 -15.01
N LEU A 860 -36.20 -30.77 -15.64
CA LEU A 860 -36.03 -31.96 -16.49
C LEU A 860 -35.16 -31.65 -17.72
N ARG A 861 -35.34 -30.48 -18.36
CA ARG A 861 -34.49 -30.05 -19.47
C ARG A 861 -33.05 -29.78 -19.02
N ALA A 862 -32.86 -29.17 -17.85
CA ALA A 862 -31.55 -29.00 -17.23
C ALA A 862 -30.86 -30.37 -16.97
N LEU A 863 -31.59 -31.34 -16.40
CA LEU A 863 -31.09 -32.70 -16.17
C LEU A 863 -30.67 -33.43 -17.45
N ILE A 864 -31.46 -33.29 -18.54
CA ILE A 864 -31.11 -33.88 -19.84
C ILE A 864 -29.78 -33.29 -20.35
N ARG A 865 -29.63 -31.96 -20.31
CA ARG A 865 -28.39 -31.29 -20.72
C ARG A 865 -27.19 -31.67 -19.83
N ALA A 866 -27.40 -31.78 -18.52
CA ALA A 866 -26.35 -32.22 -17.59
C ALA A 866 -25.90 -33.68 -17.82
N ARG A 867 -26.81 -34.56 -18.29
CA ARG A 867 -26.49 -35.93 -18.70
C ARG A 867 -25.73 -36.00 -20.01
N GLU A 868 -26.17 -35.25 -21.03
CA GLU A 868 -25.50 -35.15 -22.32
C GLU A 868 -24.06 -34.61 -22.18
N MET A 869 -23.84 -33.67 -21.25
CA MET A 869 -22.52 -33.12 -20.91
C MET A 869 -21.71 -33.97 -19.93
N GLY A 870 -22.23 -35.08 -19.41
CA GLY A 870 -21.55 -35.93 -18.42
C GLY A 870 -21.29 -35.26 -17.05
N ASN A 871 -21.84 -34.08 -16.77
CA ASN A 871 -21.55 -33.32 -15.54
C ASN A 871 -22.38 -33.84 -14.36
N VAL A 872 -21.77 -34.70 -13.54
CA VAL A 872 -22.40 -35.37 -12.40
C VAL A 872 -22.94 -34.40 -11.35
N ARG A 873 -22.23 -33.29 -11.03
CA ARG A 873 -22.69 -32.26 -10.08
C ARG A 873 -23.99 -31.60 -10.56
N ASN A 874 -24.05 -31.17 -11.81
CA ASN A 874 -25.24 -30.54 -12.39
C ASN A 874 -26.44 -31.51 -12.49
N GLN A 875 -26.18 -32.82 -12.68
CA GLN A 875 -27.21 -33.85 -12.59
C GLN A 875 -27.75 -33.97 -11.16
N ALA A 876 -26.87 -34.04 -10.16
CA ALA A 876 -27.24 -34.10 -8.75
C ALA A 876 -28.09 -32.88 -8.32
N VAL A 877 -27.65 -31.66 -8.67
CA VAL A 877 -28.39 -30.40 -8.43
C VAL A 877 -29.78 -30.43 -9.08
N SER A 878 -29.88 -30.86 -10.35
CA SER A 878 -31.16 -30.91 -11.08
C SER A 878 -32.14 -31.90 -10.46
N ILE A 879 -31.66 -33.08 -10.06
CA ILE A 879 -32.45 -34.12 -9.40
C ILE A 879 -32.86 -33.67 -8.00
N ALA A 880 -31.97 -33.04 -7.24
CA ALA A 880 -32.27 -32.46 -5.93
C ALA A 880 -33.38 -31.41 -6.01
N ASN A 881 -33.30 -30.48 -6.99
CA ASN A 881 -34.33 -29.48 -7.23
C ASN A 881 -35.69 -30.10 -7.61
N LEU A 882 -35.72 -31.18 -8.41
CA LEU A 882 -36.95 -31.95 -8.68
C LEU A 882 -37.50 -32.62 -7.42
N GLY A 883 -36.64 -33.16 -6.57
CA GLY A 883 -37.00 -33.72 -5.27
C GLY A 883 -37.59 -32.68 -4.31
N HIS A 884 -37.00 -31.48 -4.27
CA HIS A 884 -37.50 -30.38 -3.46
C HIS A 884 -38.85 -29.82 -3.96
N LEU A 885 -39.00 -29.67 -5.28
CA LEU A 885 -40.25 -29.25 -5.92
C LEU A 885 -41.40 -30.25 -5.66
N THR A 886 -41.10 -31.55 -5.70
CA THR A 886 -42.07 -32.61 -5.38
C THR A 886 -42.39 -32.71 -3.89
N LEU A 887 -41.43 -32.38 -3.02
CA LEU A 887 -41.66 -32.23 -1.57
C LEU A 887 -42.64 -31.08 -1.27
N LYS A 888 -42.46 -29.91 -1.90
CA LYS A 888 -43.37 -28.75 -1.75
C LYS A 888 -44.78 -29.01 -2.28
N SER A 889 -44.93 -29.83 -3.32
CA SER A 889 -46.24 -30.23 -3.87
C SER A 889 -46.90 -31.42 -3.14
N SER A 890 -46.39 -31.81 -1.97
CA SER A 890 -46.90 -32.90 -1.12
C SER A 890 -46.84 -34.32 -1.74
N MET A 891 -46.06 -34.52 -2.80
CA MET A 891 -45.86 -35.84 -3.44
C MET A 891 -44.66 -36.59 -2.82
N GLN A 892 -44.81 -36.95 -1.53
CA GLN A 892 -43.73 -37.41 -0.66
C GLN A 892 -42.91 -38.61 -1.17
N GLN A 893 -43.56 -39.62 -1.77
CA GLN A 893 -42.89 -40.84 -2.22
C GLN A 893 -41.95 -40.57 -3.41
N SER A 894 -42.38 -39.75 -4.37
CA SER A 894 -41.55 -39.33 -5.51
C SER A 894 -40.39 -38.44 -5.07
N ALA A 895 -40.64 -37.51 -4.14
CA ALA A 895 -39.62 -36.61 -3.58
C ALA A 895 -38.46 -37.38 -2.95
N ARG A 896 -38.75 -38.42 -2.15
CA ARG A 896 -37.72 -39.31 -1.57
C ARG A 896 -36.86 -39.97 -2.66
N GLY A 897 -37.48 -40.47 -3.73
CA GLY A 897 -36.77 -41.16 -4.81
C GLY A 897 -35.73 -40.27 -5.48
N TYR A 898 -36.12 -39.05 -5.84
CA TYR A 898 -35.19 -38.06 -6.40
C TYR A 898 -34.10 -37.66 -5.39
N LEU A 899 -34.46 -37.34 -4.14
CA LEU A 899 -33.47 -36.90 -3.14
C LEU A 899 -32.43 -38.00 -2.81
N LEU A 900 -32.82 -39.28 -2.79
CA LEU A 900 -31.87 -40.39 -2.66
C LEU A 900 -30.92 -40.52 -3.86
N GLN A 901 -31.43 -40.35 -5.09
CA GLN A 901 -30.59 -40.34 -6.30
C GLN A 901 -29.62 -39.17 -6.30
N ALA A 902 -30.03 -37.98 -5.83
CA ALA A 902 -29.13 -36.85 -5.69
C ALA A 902 -28.00 -37.15 -4.67
N VAL A 903 -28.32 -37.70 -3.50
CA VAL A 903 -27.30 -38.11 -2.49
C VAL A 903 -26.32 -39.15 -3.06
N GLN A 904 -26.80 -40.11 -3.86
CA GLN A 904 -25.93 -41.07 -4.55
C GLN A 904 -24.93 -40.37 -5.48
N LEU A 905 -25.40 -39.47 -6.36
CA LEU A 905 -24.52 -38.72 -7.26
C LEU A 905 -23.55 -37.81 -6.51
N TYR A 906 -23.97 -37.15 -5.41
CA TYR A 906 -23.05 -36.40 -4.55
C TYR A 906 -21.98 -37.29 -3.90
N SER A 907 -22.29 -38.56 -3.63
CA SER A 907 -21.34 -39.52 -3.06
C SER A 907 -20.31 -40.08 -4.07
N GLU A 908 -20.56 -39.88 -5.37
CA GLU A 908 -19.64 -40.18 -6.47
C GLU A 908 -18.70 -39.00 -6.78
N LEU A 909 -18.98 -37.79 -6.28
CA LEU A 909 -18.15 -36.61 -6.45
C LEU A 909 -16.96 -36.60 -5.48
N GLN A 910 -15.88 -35.95 -5.91
CA GLN A 910 -14.78 -35.61 -5.01
C GLN A 910 -15.28 -34.61 -3.94
N ALA A 911 -14.87 -34.84 -2.68
CA ALA A 911 -15.23 -33.98 -1.57
C ALA A 911 -14.62 -32.58 -1.74
N SER A 912 -15.48 -31.57 -1.85
CA SER A 912 -15.13 -30.15 -1.81
C SER A 912 -16.14 -29.39 -0.95
N MET A 913 -15.73 -28.26 -0.39
CA MET A 913 -16.61 -27.45 0.48
C MET A 913 -17.97 -27.16 -0.18
N GLU A 914 -17.98 -26.82 -1.47
CA GLU A 914 -19.19 -26.57 -2.23
C GLU A 914 -20.10 -27.81 -2.36
N THR A 915 -19.54 -28.97 -2.76
CA THR A 915 -20.32 -30.21 -2.96
C THR A 915 -20.80 -30.79 -1.63
N ASP A 916 -20.02 -30.63 -0.55
CA ASP A 916 -20.44 -31.00 0.80
C ASP A 916 -21.58 -30.11 1.31
N MET A 917 -21.50 -28.79 1.10
CA MET A 917 -22.57 -27.87 1.50
C MET A 917 -23.86 -28.14 0.72
N GLU A 918 -23.76 -28.34 -0.60
CA GLU A 918 -24.88 -28.78 -1.44
C GLU A 918 -25.49 -30.10 -0.90
N LEU A 919 -24.65 -31.10 -0.58
CA LEU A 919 -25.07 -32.37 0.00
C LEU A 919 -25.75 -32.20 1.38
N ILE A 920 -25.27 -31.32 2.26
CA ILE A 920 -25.93 -30.98 3.53
C ILE A 920 -27.37 -30.54 3.24
N GLN A 921 -27.59 -29.64 2.28
CA GLN A 921 -28.92 -29.16 1.95
C GLN A 921 -29.84 -30.29 1.43
N VAL A 922 -29.33 -31.15 0.56
CA VAL A 922 -30.08 -32.32 0.05
C VAL A 922 -30.41 -33.31 1.17
N LEU A 923 -29.49 -33.54 2.12
CA LEU A 923 -29.74 -34.37 3.30
C LEU A 923 -30.80 -33.77 4.23
N LEU A 924 -30.86 -32.44 4.39
CA LEU A 924 -31.93 -31.77 5.15
C LEU A 924 -33.29 -31.97 4.49
N TRP A 925 -33.39 -31.82 3.16
CA TRP A 925 -34.63 -32.10 2.42
C TRP A 925 -35.03 -33.57 2.47
N LEU A 926 -34.07 -34.49 2.35
CA LEU A 926 -34.32 -35.93 2.47
C LEU A 926 -34.80 -36.27 3.88
N GLY A 927 -34.19 -35.69 4.92
CA GLY A 927 -34.64 -35.77 6.30
C GLY A 927 -36.09 -35.30 6.44
N GLN A 928 -36.44 -34.14 5.89
CA GLN A 928 -37.81 -33.62 5.90
C GLN A 928 -38.81 -34.53 5.16
N ALA A 929 -38.45 -35.06 3.99
CA ALA A 929 -39.26 -36.02 3.26
C ALA A 929 -39.51 -37.30 4.09
N LEU A 930 -38.47 -37.82 4.75
CA LEU A 930 -38.56 -39.01 5.60
C LEU A 930 -39.37 -38.78 6.88
N VAL A 931 -39.33 -37.60 7.51
CA VAL A 931 -40.26 -37.24 8.60
C VAL A 931 -41.70 -37.27 8.09
N SER A 932 -41.96 -36.67 6.92
CA SER A 932 -43.31 -36.59 6.36
C SER A 932 -43.90 -37.96 6.00
N GLY A 933 -43.03 -38.91 5.61
CA GLY A 933 -43.36 -40.33 5.40
C GLY A 933 -43.20 -41.23 6.63
N HIS A 934 -43.17 -40.68 7.85
CA HIS A 934 -43.09 -41.38 9.14
C HIS A 934 -41.83 -42.26 9.40
N GLN A 935 -40.75 -42.10 8.63
CA GLN A 935 -39.52 -42.90 8.78
C GLN A 935 -38.46 -42.19 9.65
N LEU A 936 -38.78 -42.05 10.94
CA LEU A 936 -38.01 -41.25 11.90
C LEU A 936 -36.55 -41.69 12.08
N VAL A 937 -36.26 -42.99 12.03
CA VAL A 937 -34.88 -43.51 12.20
C VAL A 937 -33.97 -43.07 11.05
N HIS A 938 -34.42 -43.22 9.80
CA HIS A 938 -33.66 -42.78 8.63
C HIS A 938 -33.56 -41.25 8.55
N SER A 939 -34.62 -40.53 8.92
CA SER A 939 -34.59 -39.08 9.02
C SER A 939 -33.52 -38.59 10.02
N ARG A 940 -33.41 -39.24 11.19
CA ARG A 940 -32.39 -38.91 12.19
C ARG A 940 -30.98 -39.07 11.63
N LEU A 941 -30.71 -40.16 10.90
CA LEU A 941 -29.43 -40.40 10.24
C LEU A 941 -29.08 -39.26 9.26
N CYS A 942 -30.04 -38.79 8.46
CA CYS A 942 -29.81 -37.67 7.54
C CYS A 942 -29.40 -36.38 8.27
N TYR A 943 -30.03 -36.05 9.40
CA TYR A 943 -29.66 -34.87 10.20
C TYR A 943 -28.30 -35.04 10.90
N GLU A 944 -27.98 -36.24 11.40
CA GLU A 944 -26.69 -36.53 12.03
C GLU A 944 -25.53 -36.46 11.01
N VAL A 945 -25.73 -36.97 9.79
CA VAL A 945 -24.74 -36.86 8.70
C VAL A 945 -24.60 -35.42 8.22
N ALA A 946 -25.71 -34.69 8.05
CA ALA A 946 -25.67 -33.26 7.70
C ALA A 946 -24.89 -32.43 8.74
N LEU A 947 -25.08 -32.71 10.03
CA LEU A 947 -24.33 -32.06 11.11
C LEU A 947 -22.83 -32.40 11.06
N LEU A 948 -22.46 -33.65 10.76
CA LEU A 948 -21.05 -34.05 10.63
C LEU A 948 -20.33 -33.32 9.49
N PHE A 949 -20.96 -33.16 8.33
CA PHE A 949 -20.40 -32.36 7.23
C PHE A 949 -20.32 -30.86 7.59
N GLY A 950 -21.32 -30.30 8.28
CA GLY A 950 -21.28 -28.91 8.74
C GLY A 950 -20.16 -28.63 9.75
N LEU A 951 -19.93 -29.56 10.69
CA LEU A 951 -18.83 -29.48 11.66
C LEU A 951 -17.45 -29.61 11.00
N ARG A 952 -17.33 -30.39 9.91
CA ARG A 952 -16.06 -30.57 9.18
C ARG A 952 -15.51 -29.26 8.62
N HIS A 953 -16.39 -28.34 8.22
CA HIS A 953 -16.06 -27.06 7.58
C HIS A 953 -16.18 -25.85 8.53
N GLN A 954 -16.13 -26.08 9.85
CA GLN A 954 -16.16 -25.04 10.91
C GLN A 954 -17.36 -24.06 10.90
N HIS A 955 -18.36 -24.26 10.04
CA HIS A 955 -19.58 -23.44 10.00
C HIS A 955 -20.53 -23.76 11.17
N LEU A 956 -20.15 -23.32 12.36
CA LEU A 956 -21.01 -23.26 13.56
C LEU A 956 -22.01 -22.09 13.51
N ASN A 957 -22.30 -21.54 12.33
CA ASN A 957 -23.31 -20.50 12.16
C ASN A 957 -24.67 -21.01 12.66
N SER A 958 -25.21 -20.26 13.61
CA SER A 958 -26.26 -20.67 14.55
C SER A 958 -27.66 -20.90 13.96
N GLU A 959 -27.78 -21.12 12.65
CA GLU A 959 -29.04 -21.32 11.92
C GLU A 959 -29.36 -22.82 11.70
N TYR A 960 -28.36 -23.68 11.51
CA TYR A 960 -28.56 -25.14 11.35
C TYR A 960 -28.98 -25.84 12.65
N VAL A 961 -28.44 -25.39 13.78
CA VAL A 961 -28.73 -25.95 15.11
C VAL A 961 -30.21 -25.72 15.49
N PRO A 962 -30.80 -24.51 15.37
CA PRO A 962 -32.24 -24.29 15.49
C PRO A 962 -33.10 -25.05 14.47
N TYR A 963 -32.64 -25.33 13.25
CA TYR A 963 -33.45 -26.11 12.31
C TYR A 963 -33.60 -27.57 12.76
N CYS A 964 -32.52 -28.16 13.29
CA CYS A 964 -32.53 -29.47 13.95
C CYS A 964 -33.27 -29.48 15.31
N ILE A 965 -33.32 -28.34 16.01
CA ILE A 965 -33.92 -28.21 17.35
C ILE A 965 -35.38 -27.70 17.32
N GLY A 966 -35.81 -27.03 16.25
CA GLY A 966 -37.00 -26.18 16.21
C GLY A 966 -38.32 -26.91 16.03
N LYS A 967 -38.33 -28.11 15.43
CA LYS A 967 -39.51 -29.01 15.40
C LYS A 967 -39.68 -29.76 16.73
N LYS A 968 -39.63 -29.01 17.84
CA LYS A 968 -39.42 -29.48 19.22
C LYS A 968 -40.63 -30.09 19.93
N LYS A 969 -41.62 -30.63 19.20
CA LYS A 969 -42.91 -31.07 19.78
C LYS A 969 -43.24 -32.57 19.69
N SER A 970 -42.38 -33.44 19.16
CA SER A 970 -42.69 -34.89 19.07
C SER A 970 -41.58 -35.89 19.42
N ILE A 971 -40.36 -35.47 19.78
CA ILE A 971 -39.25 -36.40 20.05
C ILE A 971 -38.50 -36.01 21.35
N GLY A 972 -39.04 -36.42 22.49
CA GLY A 972 -38.56 -36.05 23.83
C GLY A 972 -37.34 -36.81 24.36
N THR A 973 -36.77 -37.75 23.60
CA THR A 973 -35.76 -38.72 24.09
C THR A 973 -34.41 -38.69 23.36
N CYS A 974 -34.26 -37.92 22.27
CA CYS A 974 -33.03 -37.94 21.47
C CYS A 974 -31.85 -37.12 22.04
N PHE A 975 -32.09 -36.17 22.94
CA PHE A 975 -31.02 -35.27 23.42
C PHE A 975 -29.91 -35.97 24.23
N ALA A 976 -30.24 -37.03 24.98
CA ALA A 976 -29.28 -37.67 25.89
C ALA A 976 -28.06 -38.29 25.17
N HIS A 977 -28.25 -38.86 23.97
CA HIS A 977 -27.14 -39.44 23.19
C HIS A 977 -26.31 -38.39 22.43
N VAL A 978 -26.94 -37.29 21.99
CA VAL A 978 -26.24 -36.22 21.25
C VAL A 978 -25.39 -35.38 22.20
N SER A 979 -25.84 -35.12 23.43
CA SER A 979 -25.01 -34.52 24.49
C SER A 979 -23.78 -35.38 24.83
N PHE A 980 -23.88 -36.71 24.75
CA PHE A 980 -22.75 -37.60 25.03
C PHE A 980 -21.66 -37.53 23.94
N MET A 981 -22.06 -37.47 22.66
CA MET A 981 -21.11 -37.35 21.54
C MET A 981 -20.49 -35.96 21.41
N SER A 982 -21.24 -34.90 21.74
CA SER A 982 -20.69 -33.54 21.79
C SER A 982 -19.71 -33.36 22.96
N LEU A 983 -19.97 -33.95 24.13
CA LEU A 983 -19.00 -34.01 25.24
C LEU A 983 -17.71 -34.76 24.85
N LEU A 984 -17.83 -35.88 24.13
CA LEU A 984 -16.66 -36.62 23.63
C LEU A 984 -15.85 -35.81 22.61
N TYR A 985 -16.48 -35.04 21.72
CA TYR A 985 -15.76 -34.19 20.77
C TYR A 985 -15.01 -33.06 21.49
N VAL A 986 -15.66 -32.36 22.43
CA VAL A 986 -15.05 -31.30 23.24
C VAL A 986 -13.87 -31.82 24.09
N GLN A 987 -13.91 -33.06 24.59
CA GLN A 987 -12.76 -33.65 25.30
C GLN A 987 -11.60 -34.10 24.38
N VAL A 988 -11.86 -34.38 23.10
CA VAL A 988 -10.81 -34.83 22.16
C VAL A 988 -10.10 -33.66 21.47
N SER A 989 -10.79 -32.54 21.21
CA SER A 989 -10.21 -31.37 20.54
C SER A 989 -9.11 -30.63 21.33
N PHE A 990 -8.89 -30.95 22.61
CA PHE A 990 -7.91 -30.28 23.48
C PHE A 990 -6.52 -30.96 23.56
N ARG A 991 -6.20 -31.96 22.72
CA ARG A 991 -4.85 -32.54 22.64
C ARG A 991 -4.34 -32.78 21.21
N SER A 992 -3.03 -32.64 21.07
CA SER A 992 -2.19 -32.76 19.87
C SER A 992 -2.44 -34.03 19.03
N PRO A 993 -2.15 -34.02 17.72
CA PRO A 993 -2.68 -35.02 16.78
C PRO A 993 -2.17 -36.43 17.06
N ASN A 994 -3.10 -37.38 17.05
CA ASN A 994 -2.86 -38.81 17.26
C ASN A 994 -3.54 -39.62 16.12
N PRO A 995 -3.20 -40.90 15.90
CA PRO A 995 -3.63 -41.69 14.72
C PRO A 995 -5.16 -41.91 14.52
N SER A 996 -6.01 -41.36 15.39
CA SER A 996 -7.47 -41.52 15.36
C SER A 996 -8.15 -40.92 14.13
N ALA A 997 -7.51 -39.97 13.41
CA ALA A 997 -8.05 -39.42 12.16
C ALA A 997 -8.33 -40.50 11.10
N ILE A 998 -7.49 -41.54 11.05
CA ILE A 998 -7.65 -42.70 10.14
C ILE A 998 -8.87 -43.56 10.52
N SER A 999 -9.25 -43.56 11.80
CA SER A 999 -10.45 -44.26 12.29
C SER A 999 -11.74 -43.56 11.83
N ILE A 1000 -11.75 -42.22 11.78
CA ILE A 1000 -12.90 -41.43 11.33
C ILE A 1000 -13.14 -41.63 9.82
N ALA A 1001 -12.07 -41.66 9.02
CA ALA A 1001 -12.15 -41.96 7.59
C ALA A 1001 -12.75 -43.36 7.31
N ARG A 1002 -12.32 -44.39 8.05
CA ARG A 1002 -12.91 -45.74 7.97
C ARG A 1002 -14.37 -45.79 8.44
N CYS A 1003 -14.76 -44.94 9.40
CA CYS A 1003 -16.14 -44.83 9.89
C CYS A 1003 -17.07 -44.20 8.84
N LEU A 1004 -16.62 -43.16 8.12
CA LEU A 1004 -17.33 -42.58 6.98
C LEU A 1004 -17.55 -43.62 5.85
N GLN A 1005 -16.52 -44.40 5.53
CA GLN A 1005 -16.59 -45.43 4.49
C GLN A 1005 -17.50 -46.62 4.86
N THR A 1006 -17.70 -46.90 6.15
CA THR A 1006 -18.68 -47.89 6.65
C THR A 1006 -20.11 -47.32 6.73
N LEU A 1007 -20.28 -46.03 7.04
CA LEU A 1007 -21.58 -45.34 6.93
C LEU A 1007 -22.09 -45.26 5.48
N MET A 1008 -21.20 -45.04 4.52
CA MET A 1008 -21.49 -45.14 3.08
C MET A 1008 -21.99 -46.55 2.69
N HIS A 1009 -21.36 -47.61 3.19
CA HIS A 1009 -21.86 -48.99 3.00
C HIS A 1009 -23.23 -49.22 3.67
N ALA A 1010 -23.50 -48.60 4.82
CA ALA A 1010 -24.81 -48.68 5.47
C ALA A 1010 -25.92 -48.00 4.64
N LEU A 1011 -25.63 -46.89 3.94
CA LEU A 1011 -26.54 -46.32 2.95
C LEU A 1011 -26.78 -47.29 1.78
N HIS A 1012 -25.75 -47.99 1.33
CA HIS A 1012 -25.85 -48.96 0.23
C HIS A 1012 -26.71 -50.19 0.58
N ILE A 1013 -26.72 -50.60 1.85
CA ILE A 1013 -27.55 -51.70 2.39
C ILE A 1013 -29.05 -51.34 2.40
N MET A 1014 -29.43 -50.06 2.50
CA MET A 1014 -30.83 -49.64 2.37
C MET A 1014 -31.44 -49.90 0.98
N ASN A 1015 -30.61 -50.22 -0.02
CA ASN A 1015 -31.03 -50.35 -1.43
C ASN A 1015 -31.48 -51.77 -1.80
N THR A 1016 -31.24 -52.78 -0.95
CA THR A 1016 -31.52 -54.21 -1.25
C THR A 1016 -32.60 -54.79 -0.34
N GLY A 1017 -33.88 -54.53 -0.67
CA GLY A 1017 -35.01 -55.14 0.03
C GLY A 1017 -35.35 -56.54 -0.49
N TRP A 1018 -34.80 -57.60 0.09
CA TRP A 1018 -35.24 -58.99 -0.11
C TRP A 1018 -35.31 -59.78 1.20
N LEU A 1019 -36.25 -60.74 1.27
CA LEU A 1019 -36.48 -61.61 2.44
C LEU A 1019 -35.47 -62.75 2.50
N TRP A 1020 -35.16 -63.20 3.73
CA TRP A 1020 -35.02 -64.59 4.23
C TRP A 1020 -34.18 -64.57 5.53
N LEU A 1021 -34.32 -65.47 6.51
CA LEU A 1021 -35.46 -66.25 6.99
C LEU A 1021 -35.14 -66.64 8.46
N SER A 1022 -36.13 -67.05 9.24
CA SER A 1022 -35.90 -67.48 10.62
C SER A 1022 -34.99 -68.71 10.72
N ASN A 1023 -33.90 -68.65 11.49
CA ASN A 1023 -33.51 -69.79 12.31
C ASN A 1023 -32.60 -69.44 13.50
N SER A 1024 -32.79 -70.19 14.58
CA SER A 1024 -32.02 -70.12 15.83
C SER A 1024 -30.61 -70.70 15.69
N GLY A 1025 -29.61 -70.09 16.32
CA GLY A 1025 -28.26 -70.66 16.39
C GLY A 1025 -27.32 -69.90 17.33
N THR A 1026 -27.05 -70.46 18.51
CA THR A 1026 -26.04 -69.95 19.45
C THR A 1026 -24.61 -70.21 18.96
N GLY A 1027 -23.73 -69.21 18.93
CA GLY A 1027 -22.32 -69.40 18.57
C GLY A 1027 -21.39 -68.31 19.13
N ARG A 1028 -20.48 -68.68 20.04
CA ARG A 1028 -19.42 -67.81 20.57
C ARG A 1028 -18.34 -67.57 19.50
N TRP A 1029 -17.71 -66.40 19.54
CA TRP A 1029 -16.34 -66.22 19.03
C TRP A 1029 -15.42 -65.68 20.15
N ARG A 1030 -14.32 -66.39 20.40
CA ARG A 1030 -13.15 -65.91 21.15
C ARG A 1030 -12.09 -65.44 20.15
N GLY A 1031 -11.26 -64.47 20.52
CA GLY A 1031 -10.31 -63.83 19.60
C GLY A 1031 -8.90 -64.43 19.55
N ALA A 1032 -8.08 -63.80 18.72
CA ALA A 1032 -6.61 -63.81 18.66
C ALA A 1032 -6.22 -62.42 18.11
N CYS A 1033 -5.44 -61.59 18.82
CA CYS A 1033 -3.98 -61.58 18.99
C CYS A 1033 -3.20 -60.99 17.79
N TRP A 1034 -2.16 -60.22 18.12
CA TRP A 1034 -1.51 -59.19 17.29
C TRP A 1034 -0.39 -59.70 16.34
N SER A 1035 -0.09 -58.85 15.34
CA SER A 1035 1.20 -58.44 14.70
C SER A 1035 2.54 -59.07 15.18
N PRO A 1036 3.69 -59.05 14.44
CA PRO A 1036 4.16 -57.90 13.63
C PRO A 1036 5.13 -58.12 12.42
N LEU A 1037 5.55 -57.01 11.78
CA LEU A 1037 6.74 -56.79 10.92
C LEU A 1037 6.86 -57.65 9.62
N GLY A 1038 7.31 -57.15 8.47
CA GLY A 1038 7.72 -55.79 8.06
C GLY A 1038 8.65 -55.87 6.84
N ASN A 1039 8.56 -54.91 5.89
CA ASN A 1039 9.69 -54.41 5.08
C ASN A 1039 9.23 -53.32 4.08
N PHE A 1040 9.95 -52.19 4.09
CA PHE A 1040 10.06 -51.23 2.97
C PHE A 1040 10.77 -51.94 1.78
N ILE A 1041 10.81 -51.53 0.52
CA ILE A 1041 11.01 -50.23 -0.19
C ILE A 1041 10.37 -50.43 -1.60
N GLY A 1042 9.88 -49.44 -2.36
CA GLY A 1042 9.84 -47.99 -2.24
C GLY A 1042 9.12 -47.35 -3.46
N THR A 1043 9.28 -46.03 -3.61
CA THR A 1043 8.53 -45.09 -4.49
C THR A 1043 7.02 -45.07 -4.28
#